data_AF-A0A669PBE5-F1
#
_entry.id   AF-A0A669PBE5-F1
#
_cell.length_a   1.000
_cell.length_b   1.000
_cell.length_c   1.000
_cell.angle_alpha   90.00
_cell.angle_beta   90.00
_cell.angle_gamma   90.00
#
_symmetry.space_group_name_H-M   'P 1'
#
loop_
_entity.id
_entity.type
_entity.pdbx_description
1 polymer ?
#
loop_
_entity_poly.entity_id
_entity_poly.type
_entity_poly.pdbx_seq_one_letter_code
_entity_poly.pdbx_strand_id
1 'polypeptide(L)'
;IQCLFCGSSAFTSIFFFSSLASFTISLRAADNITVTIKLKPGVLPLCLIHVKNGRRFELQIRPGENVTFIFTCNTPEKYFMMEIQKNIDCVSGPCPFGDVHLYPPVLPRLNRTFIWDVKASTKAGLELKFSAPLRQIQPGEMCPDLVSYNINSCIDTATVNIGTFCRNGSVSRVKLLGGVILSLHLPWNLTPTTSGFNIANRSSIKRLCIIESTLKGESSIMLMSPNYPLGFPEDELMTWQFVVPSNMRASVFFHDYSLSNCERKEERVEYYIPGSVSNPEVFKLSDSQPANIAGSFNLSLQGCDQDAQNPGILRLLFQVVVQHPQIDENVTHLVDLSKERNMTVTIHFEGWPRRTPSVSEPMCLICKDPRTCDRVLTLASGATYKISFLCKDLSRLRITAEQGISCVGNLRWCESKIYSLSVPKTISQLPVQLHKFIWKLIAPELINIEITSPSLKLRQHLPEQSCNTSYSYSIVSATPETEMNVGIFCPGGAIEKIQLRNNITISLKTFGKGFVNESNHQDLKMSFVPHIKDECTFTVSPDSKAKTYLQTPSSLYGLPPYVSISWYIIVPNQQVARLGFSTDRMGITCETGRAYVNIKEQMPGAEETVRREDELLPQPRNMHHNFWVNVSNCKPVDPMQLTLKFWVTFVEKQIDLAVILGVLAGAGVLAAIGLTVCCVKKKKKKNQNPMVGVYNTNVNTQMPGKQRLFQKDRKTNESHVYAVIDDAMVYGHLLKESNGSVTPEVDVYQPFDGPMGSLPPSPPPFSFRKDIKRSPNTEEPPLLAETDGDTYTFAHQKSGELEDSGDGNEKNNGDTGMSLLENKEQDSLEE
;
A
#
# COMPACT_ATOMS: atom_id res chain seq x y z
N ILE A 1 0.58 -74.64 3.76
CA ILE A 1 -0.24 -75.74 4.31
C ILE A 1 -1.60 -75.13 4.69
N GLN A 2 -2.78 -75.61 4.28
CA GLN A 2 -3.17 -76.50 3.17
C GLN A 2 -4.70 -76.41 3.02
N CYS A 3 -5.23 -76.43 1.79
CA CYS A 3 -6.64 -76.60 1.33
C CYS A 3 -7.79 -75.86 2.10
N LEU A 4 -8.66 -75.04 1.48
CA LEU A 4 -9.51 -75.23 0.28
C LEU A 4 -10.66 -76.23 0.53
N PHE A 5 -11.88 -75.72 0.66
CA PHE A 5 -13.14 -76.43 0.32
C PHE A 5 -14.22 -75.43 -0.13
N CYS A 6 -15.13 -75.88 -0.99
CA CYS A 6 -16.30 -75.13 -1.47
C CYS A 6 -17.57 -75.93 -1.15
N GLY A 7 -18.67 -75.26 -0.78
CA GLY A 7 -19.90 -75.91 -0.30
C GLY A 7 -21.16 -75.08 -0.48
N SER A 8 -22.07 -75.59 -1.30
CA SER A 8 -23.26 -74.92 -1.84
C SER A 8 -24.29 -74.41 -0.81
N SER A 9 -24.76 -73.19 -1.05
CA SER A 9 -26.15 -72.71 -0.91
C SER A 9 -27.11 -73.40 0.10
N ALA A 10 -27.51 -72.66 1.13
CA ALA A 10 -28.79 -72.84 1.81
C ALA A 10 -29.47 -71.47 2.01
N PHE A 11 -30.62 -71.25 1.37
CA PHE A 11 -31.37 -69.99 1.43
C PHE A 11 -32.28 -69.94 2.67
N THR A 12 -31.70 -69.72 3.86
CA THR A 12 -32.49 -69.43 5.07
C THR A 12 -32.76 -67.93 5.16
N SER A 13 -33.90 -67.49 4.62
CA SER A 13 -34.42 -66.13 4.82
C SER A 13 -34.81 -65.90 6.28
N ILE A 14 -33.83 -65.56 7.12
CA ILE A 14 -34.07 -65.12 8.49
C ILE A 14 -34.76 -63.75 8.40
N PHE A 15 -36.09 -63.76 8.51
CA PHE A 15 -36.89 -62.56 8.76
C PHE A 15 -36.53 -62.00 10.13
N PHE A 16 -35.52 -61.12 10.17
CA PHE A 16 -35.28 -60.25 11.31
C PHE A 16 -36.48 -59.32 11.49
N PHE A 17 -37.44 -59.75 12.32
CA PHE A 17 -38.43 -58.88 12.93
C PHE A 17 -37.70 -57.93 13.89
N SER A 18 -37.12 -56.85 13.33
CA SER A 18 -36.55 -55.75 14.10
C SER A 18 -37.67 -55.14 14.95
N SER A 19 -37.62 -55.32 16.26
CA SER A 19 -38.65 -54.86 17.19
C SER A 19 -38.83 -53.33 17.08
N LEU A 20 -40.05 -52.89 16.77
CA LEU A 20 -40.41 -51.47 16.75
C LEU A 20 -40.26 -50.89 18.16
N ALA A 21 -39.24 -50.06 18.37
CA ALA A 21 -38.92 -49.51 19.68
C ALA A 21 -40.05 -48.60 20.19
N SER A 22 -40.61 -48.94 21.36
CA SER A 22 -41.60 -48.13 22.07
C SER A 22 -40.94 -47.03 22.88
N PHE A 23 -41.34 -45.79 22.64
CA PHE A 23 -40.90 -44.62 23.39
C PHE A 23 -42.01 -44.18 24.35
N THR A 24 -41.66 -43.90 25.59
CA THR A 24 -42.56 -43.32 26.60
C THR A 24 -41.95 -42.01 27.07
N ILE A 25 -42.70 -40.91 26.94
CA ILE A 25 -42.31 -39.59 27.44
C ILE A 25 -43.32 -39.21 28.54
N SER A 26 -42.81 -38.92 29.74
CA SER A 26 -43.59 -38.50 30.90
C SER A 26 -43.10 -37.14 31.36
N LEU A 27 -43.99 -36.15 31.36
CA LEU A 27 -43.67 -34.77 31.73
C LEU A 27 -44.34 -34.45 33.07
N ARG A 28 -43.62 -33.87 34.04
CA ARG A 28 -44.23 -33.43 35.30
C ARG A 28 -44.88 -32.07 35.10
N ALA A 29 -46.07 -31.85 35.66
CA ALA A 29 -46.77 -30.56 35.54
C ALA A 29 -45.91 -29.38 36.04
N ALA A 30 -45.18 -29.58 37.14
CA ALA A 30 -44.31 -28.58 37.76
C ALA A 30 -43.07 -28.18 36.92
N ASP A 31 -42.67 -28.96 35.90
CA ASP A 31 -41.54 -28.58 35.04
C ASP A 31 -41.92 -27.54 33.96
N ASN A 32 -43.23 -27.38 33.68
CA ASN A 32 -43.79 -26.52 32.63
C ASN A 32 -43.13 -26.72 31.25
N ILE A 33 -43.03 -27.99 30.83
CA ILE A 33 -42.44 -28.42 29.56
C ILE A 33 -43.51 -28.98 28.63
N THR A 34 -43.45 -28.59 27.35
CA THR A 34 -44.21 -29.17 26.25
C THR A 34 -43.24 -29.81 25.25
N VAL A 35 -43.53 -31.03 24.79
CA VAL A 35 -42.75 -31.72 23.75
C VAL A 35 -43.63 -31.88 22.51
N THR A 36 -43.17 -31.36 21.37
CA THR A 36 -43.85 -31.49 20.08
C THR A 36 -42.97 -32.28 19.12
N ILE A 37 -43.50 -33.37 18.57
CA ILE A 37 -42.87 -34.15 17.49
C ILE A 37 -43.66 -33.89 16.22
N LYS A 38 -43.04 -33.28 15.22
CA LYS A 38 -43.69 -32.89 13.96
C LYS A 38 -42.88 -33.29 12.73
N LEU A 39 -43.55 -33.45 11.60
CA LEU A 39 -42.92 -33.77 10.32
C LEU A 39 -41.97 -32.62 9.90
N LYS A 40 -40.83 -32.97 9.30
CA LYS A 40 -39.88 -32.01 8.74
C LYS A 40 -40.49 -31.28 7.53
N PRO A 41 -40.30 -29.95 7.38
CA PRO A 41 -40.77 -29.21 6.21
C PRO A 41 -40.28 -29.83 4.89
N GLY A 42 -41.16 -29.93 3.90
CA GLY A 42 -40.84 -30.44 2.56
C GLY A 42 -40.66 -31.97 2.45
N VAL A 43 -40.83 -32.74 3.54
CA VAL A 43 -40.66 -34.21 3.50
C VAL A 43 -42.01 -34.92 3.28
N LEU A 44 -42.02 -35.94 2.40
CA LEU A 44 -43.22 -36.75 2.17
C LEU A 44 -43.57 -37.62 3.39
N PRO A 45 -44.86 -37.78 3.74
CA PRO A 45 -45.31 -38.42 4.99
C PRO A 45 -45.28 -39.96 4.94
N LEU A 46 -44.14 -40.55 4.61
CA LEU A 46 -43.93 -42.01 4.53
C LEU A 46 -43.73 -42.69 5.90
N CYS A 47 -43.74 -41.92 6.99
CA CYS A 47 -43.65 -42.42 8.35
C CYS A 47 -44.69 -41.75 9.24
N LEU A 48 -45.25 -42.52 10.17
CA LEU A 48 -46.33 -42.11 11.09
C LEU A 48 -45.92 -42.33 12.54
N ILE A 49 -46.46 -41.50 13.43
CA ILE A 49 -46.43 -41.70 14.88
C ILE A 49 -47.69 -42.49 15.26
N HIS A 50 -47.54 -43.64 15.90
CA HIS A 50 -48.66 -44.47 16.34
C HIS A 50 -48.77 -44.41 17.87
N VAL A 51 -49.88 -43.82 18.34
CA VAL A 51 -50.30 -43.74 19.75
C VAL A 51 -51.50 -44.67 19.99
N LYS A 52 -51.89 -44.87 21.24
CA LYS A 52 -53.13 -45.64 21.59
C LYS A 52 -54.37 -45.15 20.83
N ASN A 53 -54.45 -43.85 20.55
CA ASN A 53 -55.58 -43.21 19.88
C ASN A 53 -55.30 -42.93 18.38
N GLY A 54 -54.67 -43.90 17.69
CA GLY A 54 -54.48 -43.89 16.24
C GLY A 54 -53.11 -43.44 15.73
N ARG A 55 -53.01 -43.24 14.41
CA ARG A 55 -51.80 -42.79 13.70
C ARG A 55 -51.87 -41.30 13.41
N ARG A 56 -50.76 -40.57 13.55
CA ARG A 56 -50.66 -39.11 13.39
C ARG A 56 -49.35 -38.68 12.73
N PHE A 57 -49.34 -37.52 12.09
CA PHE A 57 -48.13 -36.85 11.57
C PHE A 57 -47.51 -35.84 12.55
N GLU A 58 -48.20 -35.58 13.65
CA GLU A 58 -47.76 -34.71 14.74
C GLU A 58 -48.22 -35.28 16.09
N LEU A 59 -47.39 -35.09 17.12
CA LEU A 59 -47.68 -35.43 18.50
C LEU A 59 -47.18 -34.32 19.44
N GLN A 60 -48.12 -33.56 20.01
CA GLN A 60 -47.88 -32.68 21.15
C GLN A 60 -48.10 -33.46 22.45
N ILE A 61 -47.23 -33.26 23.43
CA ILE A 61 -47.29 -33.81 24.80
C ILE A 61 -47.15 -32.63 25.77
N ARG A 62 -48.13 -32.46 26.65
CA ARG A 62 -48.30 -31.29 27.53
C ARG A 62 -47.75 -31.54 28.95
N PRO A 63 -47.53 -30.48 29.77
CA PRO A 63 -47.11 -30.65 31.16
C PRO A 63 -48.08 -31.55 31.94
N GLY A 64 -47.57 -32.59 32.61
CA GLY A 64 -48.37 -33.56 33.35
C GLY A 64 -48.79 -34.81 32.55
N GLU A 65 -48.61 -34.82 31.23
CA GLU A 65 -48.98 -35.97 30.39
C GLU A 65 -47.89 -37.07 30.39
N ASN A 66 -48.33 -38.32 30.24
CA ASN A 66 -47.47 -39.48 30.02
C ASN A 66 -47.98 -40.23 28.78
N VAL A 67 -47.16 -40.25 27.71
CA VAL A 67 -47.55 -40.75 26.39
C VAL A 67 -46.54 -41.78 25.89
N THR A 68 -47.05 -42.96 25.54
CA THR A 68 -46.30 -44.03 24.87
C THR A 68 -46.66 -44.09 23.39
N PHE A 69 -45.65 -44.17 22.52
CA PHE A 69 -45.79 -44.22 21.06
C PHE A 69 -44.71 -45.09 20.39
N ILE A 70 -44.99 -45.51 19.15
CA ILE A 70 -44.02 -46.14 18.23
C ILE A 70 -44.01 -45.35 16.91
N PHE A 71 -42.89 -45.37 16.19
CA PHE A 71 -42.84 -44.93 14.79
C PHE A 71 -43.15 -46.11 13.87
N THR A 72 -43.79 -45.86 12.72
CA THR A 72 -44.06 -46.91 11.71
C THR A 72 -42.88 -47.16 10.76
N CYS A 73 -41.71 -46.57 11.00
CA CYS A 73 -40.53 -46.69 10.15
C CYS A 73 -39.24 -46.81 10.99
N ASN A 74 -38.21 -47.43 10.40
CA ASN A 74 -36.94 -47.71 11.07
C ASN A 74 -35.96 -46.51 11.08
N THR A 75 -36.27 -45.42 10.36
CA THR A 75 -35.42 -44.21 10.24
C THR A 75 -36.21 -42.92 10.50
N PRO A 76 -36.86 -42.77 11.67
CA PRO A 76 -37.73 -41.62 11.96
C PRO A 76 -36.98 -40.28 11.96
N GLU A 77 -35.66 -40.28 12.16
CA GLU A 77 -34.79 -39.09 12.08
C GLU A 77 -34.80 -38.41 10.70
N LYS A 78 -35.20 -39.12 9.64
CA LYS A 78 -35.35 -38.56 8.29
C LYS A 78 -36.66 -37.80 8.11
N TYR A 79 -37.71 -38.18 8.84
CA TYR A 79 -39.07 -37.68 8.67
C TYR A 79 -39.49 -36.68 9.74
N PHE A 80 -39.06 -36.87 10.98
CA PHE A 80 -39.51 -36.10 12.13
C PHE A 80 -38.41 -35.22 12.74
N MET A 81 -38.84 -34.12 13.34
CA MET A 81 -38.06 -33.29 14.25
C MET A 81 -38.84 -33.12 15.56
N MET A 82 -38.12 -32.77 16.63
CA MET A 82 -38.69 -32.55 17.96
C MET A 82 -38.37 -31.15 18.45
N GLU A 83 -39.37 -30.49 19.01
CA GLU A 83 -39.23 -29.25 19.76
C GLU A 83 -39.59 -29.51 21.23
N ILE A 84 -38.75 -29.02 22.14
CA ILE A 84 -38.92 -29.17 23.58
C ILE A 84 -38.94 -27.76 24.17
N GLN A 85 -40.14 -27.23 24.42
CA GLN A 85 -40.31 -25.89 24.97
C GLN A 85 -40.47 -25.97 26.49
N LYS A 86 -39.63 -25.22 27.22
CA LYS A 86 -39.76 -24.99 28.67
C LYS A 86 -40.06 -23.51 28.92
N ASN A 87 -41.15 -23.24 29.62
CA ASN A 87 -41.54 -21.88 30.00
C ASN A 87 -41.12 -21.62 31.45
N ILE A 88 -40.36 -20.55 31.69
CA ILE A 88 -39.76 -20.19 32.98
C ILE A 88 -40.23 -18.78 33.37
N ASP A 89 -41.07 -18.67 34.39
CA ASP A 89 -41.49 -17.37 34.94
C ASP A 89 -40.55 -16.95 36.08
N CYS A 90 -39.66 -15.99 35.79
CA CYS A 90 -38.85 -15.30 36.78
C CYS A 90 -39.47 -13.95 37.22
N VAL A 91 -40.67 -13.58 36.78
CA VAL A 91 -41.39 -12.38 37.25
C VAL A 91 -42.09 -12.70 38.57
N SER A 92 -42.93 -13.74 38.58
CA SER A 92 -43.71 -14.15 39.76
C SER A 92 -43.09 -15.35 40.49
N GLY A 93 -42.25 -16.13 39.79
CA GLY A 93 -41.62 -17.35 40.30
C GLY A 93 -40.12 -17.20 40.63
N PRO A 94 -39.55 -18.16 41.38
CA PRO A 94 -38.11 -18.20 41.65
C PRO A 94 -37.34 -18.52 40.37
N CYS A 95 -36.38 -17.65 40.01
CA CYS A 95 -35.60 -17.83 38.79
C CYS A 95 -34.54 -18.95 38.97
N PRO A 96 -34.42 -19.90 38.02
CA PRO A 96 -33.48 -21.02 38.14
C PRO A 96 -32.06 -20.59 37.77
N PHE A 97 -31.37 -19.96 38.72
CA PHE A 97 -29.95 -19.64 38.60
C PHE A 97 -29.10 -20.92 38.63
N GLY A 98 -28.01 -20.95 37.85
CA GLY A 98 -27.16 -22.13 37.66
C GLY A 98 -27.41 -22.86 36.34
N ASP A 99 -26.89 -24.09 36.25
CA ASP A 99 -26.82 -24.85 35.00
C ASP A 99 -28.19 -25.34 34.52
N VAL A 100 -28.53 -25.03 33.27
CA VAL A 100 -29.81 -25.43 32.69
C VAL A 100 -29.69 -26.82 32.08
N HIS A 101 -30.17 -27.83 32.79
CA HIS A 101 -30.16 -29.22 32.34
C HIS A 101 -31.15 -29.49 31.19
N LEU A 102 -30.80 -30.44 30.32
CA LEU A 102 -31.69 -30.92 29.25
C LEU A 102 -32.70 -31.93 29.83
N TYR A 103 -33.99 -31.64 29.67
CA TYR A 103 -35.10 -32.49 30.12
C TYR A 103 -36.18 -32.57 29.03
N PRO A 104 -36.83 -33.74 28.80
CA PRO A 104 -36.60 -35.02 29.48
C PRO A 104 -35.31 -35.72 29.00
N PRO A 105 -34.68 -36.55 29.84
CA PRO A 105 -33.37 -37.16 29.54
C PRO A 105 -33.45 -38.31 28.53
N VAL A 106 -34.60 -39.00 28.44
CA VAL A 106 -34.82 -40.10 27.49
C VAL A 106 -35.70 -39.59 26.36
N LEU A 107 -35.11 -39.44 25.17
CA LEU A 107 -35.78 -38.98 23.95
C LEU A 107 -35.40 -39.87 22.75
N PRO A 108 -36.33 -40.13 21.81
CA PRO A 108 -35.99 -40.78 20.54
C PRO A 108 -34.90 -40.01 19.78
N ARG A 109 -34.19 -40.72 18.92
CA ARG A 109 -33.11 -40.17 18.06
C ARG A 109 -33.71 -39.36 16.91
N LEU A 110 -34.13 -38.13 17.21
CA LEU A 110 -34.59 -37.14 16.24
C LEU A 110 -33.70 -35.90 16.34
N ASN A 111 -33.69 -35.05 15.31
CA ASN A 111 -33.17 -33.68 15.48
C ASN A 111 -34.04 -32.97 16.51
N ARG A 112 -33.41 -32.36 17.52
CA ARG A 112 -34.07 -31.72 18.66
C ARG A 112 -33.77 -30.23 18.66
N THR A 113 -34.78 -29.42 18.92
CA THR A 113 -34.59 -28.01 19.29
C THR A 113 -35.15 -27.84 20.69
N PHE A 114 -34.26 -27.60 21.67
CA PHE A 114 -34.67 -27.18 23.01
C PHE A 114 -34.90 -25.67 23.00
N ILE A 115 -36.00 -25.21 23.57
CA ILE A 115 -36.40 -23.80 23.61
C ILE A 115 -36.71 -23.44 25.06
N TRP A 116 -36.08 -22.39 25.57
CA TRP A 116 -36.36 -21.83 26.89
C TRP A 116 -36.94 -20.43 26.72
N ASP A 117 -38.24 -20.27 27.02
CA ASP A 117 -38.92 -18.97 27.14
C ASP A 117 -38.79 -18.52 28.60
N VAL A 118 -37.90 -17.56 28.85
CA VAL A 118 -37.58 -17.05 30.19
C VAL A 118 -38.15 -15.65 30.36
N LYS A 119 -39.25 -15.55 31.12
CA LYS A 119 -39.93 -14.27 31.38
C LYS A 119 -39.29 -13.56 32.57
N ALA A 120 -38.98 -12.28 32.40
CA ALA A 120 -38.42 -11.42 33.42
C ALA A 120 -38.98 -10.00 33.31
N SER A 121 -38.83 -9.20 34.37
CA SER A 121 -39.25 -7.80 34.36
C SER A 121 -38.48 -7.01 33.30
N THR A 122 -39.16 -6.11 32.60
CA THR A 122 -38.57 -5.19 31.61
C THR A 122 -37.52 -4.24 32.17
N LYS A 123 -37.42 -4.11 33.51
CA LYS A 123 -36.37 -3.33 34.20
C LYS A 123 -35.19 -4.19 34.68
N ALA A 124 -35.25 -5.51 34.48
CA ALA A 124 -34.22 -6.46 34.89
C ALA A 124 -33.42 -6.95 33.68
N GLY A 125 -32.10 -7.10 33.86
CA GLY A 125 -31.25 -7.80 32.90
C GLY A 125 -30.99 -9.24 33.33
N LEU A 126 -31.16 -10.21 32.43
CA LEU A 126 -30.77 -11.60 32.61
C LEU A 126 -29.37 -11.84 32.05
N GLU A 127 -28.48 -12.44 32.85
CA GLU A 127 -27.12 -12.77 32.44
C GLU A 127 -27.01 -14.26 32.08
N LEU A 128 -26.77 -14.56 30.79
CA LEU A 128 -26.39 -15.89 30.31
C LEU A 128 -24.86 -16.00 30.29
N LYS A 129 -24.34 -17.11 30.80
CA LYS A 129 -22.91 -17.45 30.75
C LYS A 129 -22.72 -18.84 30.15
N PHE A 130 -21.77 -18.96 29.23
CA PHE A 130 -21.57 -20.19 28.45
C PHE A 130 -20.37 -20.98 28.98
N SER A 131 -20.54 -22.30 29.14
CA SER A 131 -19.47 -23.20 29.63
C SER A 131 -18.34 -23.36 28.61
N ALA A 132 -18.70 -23.30 27.31
CA ALA A 132 -17.78 -23.23 26.18
C ALA A 132 -18.11 -21.94 25.39
N PRO A 133 -17.14 -21.03 25.17
CA PRO A 133 -17.41 -19.76 24.48
C PRO A 133 -17.95 -19.94 23.06
N LEU A 134 -18.85 -19.03 22.67
CA LEU A 134 -19.60 -19.11 21.41
C LEU A 134 -19.01 -18.20 20.31
N ARG A 135 -19.26 -18.56 19.04
CA ARG A 135 -18.93 -17.78 17.84
C ARG A 135 -20.23 -17.37 17.15
N GLN A 136 -20.48 -16.07 16.98
CA GLN A 136 -21.62 -15.58 16.19
C GLN A 136 -21.40 -15.97 14.71
N ILE A 137 -22.46 -16.34 14.00
CA ILE A 137 -22.38 -16.80 12.60
C ILE A 137 -23.25 -15.96 11.67
N GLN A 138 -22.86 -15.88 10.40
CA GLN A 138 -23.60 -15.11 9.41
C GLN A 138 -24.90 -15.84 8.97
N PRO A 139 -25.94 -15.10 8.53
CA PRO A 139 -27.14 -15.69 7.96
C PRO A 139 -26.82 -16.67 6.81
N GLY A 140 -27.28 -17.92 6.93
CA GLY A 140 -27.00 -18.99 5.96
C GLY A 140 -25.73 -19.80 6.22
N GLU A 141 -24.87 -19.39 7.17
CA GLU A 141 -23.77 -20.21 7.65
C GLU A 141 -24.30 -21.39 8.52
N MET A 142 -23.59 -22.52 8.52
CA MET A 142 -23.93 -23.69 9.35
C MET A 142 -22.76 -24.08 10.25
N CYS A 143 -23.05 -24.48 11.49
CA CYS A 143 -22.03 -24.94 12.44
C CYS A 143 -21.37 -26.25 11.98
N PRO A 144 -20.03 -26.41 12.09
CA PRO A 144 -19.34 -27.64 11.68
C PRO A 144 -19.78 -28.92 12.41
N ASP A 145 -20.29 -28.78 13.64
CA ASP A 145 -20.86 -29.87 14.47
C ASP A 145 -22.39 -29.94 14.37
N LEU A 146 -23.01 -29.09 13.55
CA LEU A 146 -24.46 -28.87 13.42
C LEU A 146 -25.17 -28.44 14.73
N VAL A 147 -24.43 -27.98 15.75
CA VAL A 147 -24.98 -27.50 17.02
C VAL A 147 -24.98 -25.97 17.04
N SER A 148 -26.16 -25.38 16.99
CA SER A 148 -26.34 -23.92 17.05
C SER A 148 -27.18 -23.49 18.26
N TYR A 149 -26.81 -22.33 18.79
CA TYR A 149 -27.57 -21.58 19.79
C TYR A 149 -28.16 -20.36 19.08
N ASN A 150 -29.45 -20.08 19.25
CA ASN A 150 -30.06 -18.83 18.78
C ASN A 150 -30.62 -18.06 19.97
N ILE A 151 -30.21 -16.80 20.11
CA ILE A 151 -30.50 -15.96 21.28
C ILE A 151 -31.43 -14.82 20.85
N ASN A 152 -32.65 -14.81 21.37
CA ASN A 152 -33.59 -13.70 21.18
C ASN A 152 -33.86 -12.99 22.51
N SER A 153 -33.91 -11.65 22.48
CA SER A 153 -34.45 -10.83 23.58
C SER A 153 -35.94 -10.59 23.35
N CYS A 154 -36.71 -10.51 24.43
CA CYS A 154 -38.13 -10.20 24.41
C CYS A 154 -38.40 -8.97 25.28
N ILE A 155 -38.72 -7.85 24.63
CA ILE A 155 -39.04 -6.57 25.27
C ILE A 155 -40.49 -6.24 24.91
N ASP A 156 -41.33 -6.11 25.94
CA ASP A 156 -42.79 -5.99 25.85
C ASP A 156 -43.45 -7.05 24.94
N THR A 157 -43.71 -6.72 23.68
CA THR A 157 -44.25 -7.65 22.66
C THR A 157 -43.28 -7.92 21.51
N ALA A 158 -42.18 -7.19 21.41
CA ALA A 158 -41.17 -7.33 20.36
C ALA A 158 -40.18 -8.46 20.68
N THR A 159 -39.79 -9.21 19.66
CA THR A 159 -38.74 -10.24 19.75
C THR A 159 -37.57 -9.82 18.85
N VAL A 160 -36.41 -9.56 19.46
CA VAL A 160 -35.19 -9.11 18.76
C VAL A 160 -34.20 -10.27 18.72
N ASN A 161 -33.75 -10.67 17.54
CA ASN A 161 -32.73 -11.71 17.39
C ASN A 161 -31.34 -11.11 17.62
N ILE A 162 -30.68 -11.51 18.71
CA ILE A 162 -29.31 -11.08 19.06
C ILE A 162 -28.26 -11.85 18.24
N GLY A 163 -28.62 -13.04 17.76
CA GLY A 163 -27.86 -13.79 16.77
C GLY A 163 -27.98 -15.29 16.91
N THR A 164 -27.54 -15.98 15.86
CA THR A 164 -27.21 -17.40 15.88
C THR A 164 -25.72 -17.59 16.13
N PHE A 165 -25.36 -18.61 16.89
CA PHE A 165 -24.00 -18.87 17.35
C PHE A 165 -23.65 -20.37 17.29
N CYS A 166 -22.40 -20.68 16.96
CA CYS A 166 -21.80 -22.01 17.12
C CYS A 166 -20.93 -22.08 18.38
N ARG A 167 -20.49 -23.29 18.73
CA ARG A 167 -19.45 -23.51 19.75
C ARG A 167 -18.07 -23.08 19.24
N ASN A 168 -17.11 -22.97 20.16
CA ASN A 168 -15.70 -22.63 19.93
C ASN A 168 -15.50 -21.23 19.30
N GLY A 169 -15.89 -20.18 20.02
CA GLY A 169 -15.59 -18.78 19.70
C GLY A 169 -15.02 -17.98 20.86
N SER A 170 -15.40 -16.71 20.98
CA SER A 170 -14.96 -15.76 22.00
C SER A 170 -16.03 -15.39 23.03
N VAL A 171 -17.31 -15.52 22.68
CA VAL A 171 -18.42 -14.99 23.47
C VAL A 171 -18.61 -15.84 24.74
N SER A 172 -18.23 -15.27 25.88
CA SER A 172 -18.28 -15.93 27.19
C SER A 172 -19.58 -15.64 27.93
N ARG A 173 -20.19 -14.47 27.72
CA ARG A 173 -21.47 -14.07 28.32
C ARG A 173 -22.31 -13.23 27.37
N VAL A 174 -23.62 -13.28 27.58
CA VAL A 174 -24.61 -12.41 26.92
C VAL A 174 -25.61 -11.96 27.99
N LYS A 175 -25.69 -10.66 28.26
CA LYS A 175 -26.63 -10.06 29.23
C LYS A 175 -27.68 -9.26 28.49
N LEU A 176 -28.96 -9.56 28.74
CA LEU A 176 -30.11 -9.13 27.93
C LEU A 176 -31.13 -8.38 28.78
N LEU A 177 -31.75 -7.34 28.22
CA LEU A 177 -32.86 -6.62 28.85
C LEU A 177 -34.18 -7.39 28.68
N GLY A 178 -34.94 -7.52 29.77
CA GLY A 178 -36.26 -8.14 29.76
C GLY A 178 -36.23 -9.66 29.67
N GLY A 179 -37.18 -10.24 28.93
CA GLY A 179 -37.28 -11.68 28.73
C GLY A 179 -36.29 -12.20 27.68
N VAL A 180 -36.08 -13.52 27.68
CA VAL A 180 -35.13 -14.19 26.77
C VAL A 180 -35.75 -15.47 26.22
N ILE A 181 -35.75 -15.61 24.89
CA ILE A 181 -36.03 -16.89 24.22
C ILE A 181 -34.70 -17.43 23.69
N LEU A 182 -34.21 -18.49 24.33
CA LEU A 182 -32.99 -19.20 23.91
C LEU A 182 -33.37 -20.53 23.26
N SER A 183 -32.84 -20.77 22.06
CA SER A 183 -33.00 -22.03 21.33
C SER A 183 -31.66 -22.74 21.17
N LEU A 184 -31.61 -24.06 21.40
CA LEU A 184 -30.46 -24.93 21.15
C LEU A 184 -30.86 -26.04 20.18
N HIS A 185 -30.28 -26.02 18.98
CA HIS A 185 -30.45 -27.08 17.98
C HIS A 185 -29.42 -28.20 18.18
N LEU A 186 -29.87 -29.45 18.12
CA LEU A 186 -29.04 -30.64 18.26
C LEU A 186 -29.40 -31.69 17.19
N PRO A 187 -28.42 -32.20 16.42
CA PRO A 187 -28.65 -33.29 15.48
C PRO A 187 -28.94 -34.61 16.20
N TRP A 188 -29.69 -35.50 15.53
CA TRP A 188 -30.21 -36.76 16.06
C TRP A 188 -29.18 -37.74 16.66
N ASN A 189 -27.91 -37.61 16.26
CA ASN A 189 -26.79 -38.45 16.67
C ASN A 189 -26.11 -37.98 17.97
N LEU A 190 -26.38 -36.76 18.44
CA LEU A 190 -25.78 -36.21 19.66
C LEU A 190 -26.70 -36.37 20.88
N THR A 191 -26.10 -36.80 21.99
CA THR A 191 -26.76 -36.94 23.31
C THR A 191 -25.95 -36.21 24.39
N PRO A 192 -25.86 -34.86 24.34
CA PRO A 192 -25.28 -34.09 25.44
C PRO A 192 -26.15 -34.22 26.69
N THR A 193 -25.52 -34.15 27.87
CA THR A 193 -26.19 -34.18 29.18
C THR A 193 -26.52 -32.79 29.73
N THR A 194 -25.91 -31.74 29.17
CA THR A 194 -26.07 -30.33 29.57
C THR A 194 -26.35 -29.45 28.34
N SER A 195 -26.99 -28.30 28.58
CA SER A 195 -27.21 -27.29 27.54
C SER A 195 -25.91 -26.55 27.13
N GLY A 196 -24.93 -26.47 28.03
CA GLY A 196 -23.70 -25.69 27.85
C GLY A 196 -23.81 -24.21 28.28
N PHE A 197 -24.88 -23.83 28.98
CA PHE A 197 -25.02 -22.50 29.58
C PHE A 197 -25.65 -22.56 30.99
N ASN A 198 -25.41 -21.50 31.76
CA ASN A 198 -26.14 -21.19 32.99
C ASN A 198 -26.78 -19.80 32.93
N ILE A 199 -27.87 -19.64 33.68
CA ILE A 199 -28.42 -18.32 34.05
C ILE A 199 -27.62 -17.88 35.27
N ALA A 200 -26.68 -16.96 35.07
CA ALA A 200 -25.67 -16.64 36.07
C ALA A 200 -26.17 -15.62 37.11
N ASN A 201 -26.95 -14.64 36.69
CA ASN A 201 -27.38 -13.52 37.53
C ASN A 201 -28.62 -12.81 36.97
N ARG A 202 -29.32 -12.06 37.83
CA ARG A 202 -30.27 -11.00 37.46
C ARG A 202 -29.74 -9.67 37.98
N SER A 203 -29.39 -8.75 37.09
CA SER A 203 -28.94 -7.41 37.45
C SER A 203 -29.41 -6.38 36.42
N SER A 204 -29.71 -5.15 36.84
CA SER A 204 -30.23 -4.09 35.96
C SER A 204 -29.29 -3.76 34.79
N ILE A 205 -29.86 -3.26 33.71
CA ILE A 205 -29.15 -2.87 32.48
C ILE A 205 -29.96 -1.74 31.82
N LYS A 206 -29.29 -0.79 31.15
CA LYS A 206 -29.90 0.34 30.42
C LYS A 206 -29.59 0.26 28.91
N ARG A 207 -29.57 -0.97 28.39
CA ARG A 207 -29.07 -1.37 27.07
C ARG A 207 -29.79 -2.68 26.68
N LEU A 208 -30.26 -2.82 25.44
CA LEU A 208 -30.81 -4.05 24.86
C LEU A 208 -29.98 -5.29 25.22
N CYS A 209 -28.67 -5.21 24.99
CA CYS A 209 -27.74 -6.33 25.15
C CYS A 209 -26.31 -5.86 25.46
N ILE A 210 -25.60 -6.62 26.31
CA ILE A 210 -24.14 -6.62 26.44
C ILE A 210 -23.61 -8.01 26.04
N ILE A 211 -22.73 -8.09 25.04
CA ILE A 211 -22.01 -9.32 24.67
C ILE A 211 -20.57 -9.24 25.19
N GLU A 212 -20.16 -10.14 26.08
CA GLU A 212 -18.77 -10.27 26.56
C GLU A 212 -18.00 -11.23 25.65
N SER A 213 -16.92 -10.77 25.01
CA SER A 213 -15.97 -11.60 24.26
C SER A 213 -14.61 -11.65 24.95
N THR A 214 -14.17 -12.85 25.33
CA THR A 214 -12.86 -13.09 25.95
C THR A 214 -11.84 -13.55 24.91
N LEU A 215 -10.79 -12.75 24.69
CA LEU A 215 -9.82 -12.94 23.60
C LEU A 215 -8.44 -13.30 24.15
N LYS A 216 -8.19 -14.60 24.31
CA LYS A 216 -7.02 -15.14 25.04
C LYS A 216 -5.67 -15.10 24.31
N GLY A 217 -5.60 -14.57 23.10
CA GLY A 217 -4.41 -14.66 22.24
C GLY A 217 -4.57 -13.97 20.89
N GLU A 218 -3.56 -14.10 20.02
CA GLU A 218 -3.65 -13.72 18.60
C GLU A 218 -4.91 -14.34 17.98
N SER A 219 -5.87 -13.49 17.61
CA SER A 219 -7.21 -13.93 17.20
C SER A 219 -7.91 -12.88 16.37
N SER A 220 -8.88 -13.32 15.56
CA SER A 220 -9.84 -12.42 14.94
C SER A 220 -11.25 -13.01 15.05
N ILE A 221 -12.20 -12.13 15.33
CA ILE A 221 -13.62 -12.46 15.45
C ILE A 221 -14.46 -11.52 14.59
N MET A 222 -15.53 -12.07 14.00
CA MET A 222 -16.58 -11.30 13.35
C MET A 222 -17.78 -11.22 14.30
N LEU A 223 -18.40 -10.04 14.38
CA LEU A 223 -19.58 -9.77 15.18
C LEU A 223 -20.58 -8.89 14.39
N MET A 224 -21.86 -9.00 14.75
CA MET A 224 -22.98 -8.38 14.06
C MET A 224 -23.96 -7.71 15.03
N SER A 225 -24.60 -6.66 14.54
CA SER A 225 -25.80 -6.05 15.13
C SER A 225 -26.96 -7.05 15.27
N PRO A 226 -27.96 -6.78 16.13
CA PRO A 226 -29.19 -7.58 16.19
C PRO A 226 -29.91 -7.58 14.84
N ASN A 227 -30.70 -8.62 14.62
CA ASN A 227 -31.47 -8.93 13.41
C ASN A 227 -30.67 -8.89 12.08
N TYR A 228 -29.33 -8.83 12.10
CA TYR A 228 -28.52 -8.65 10.89
C TYR A 228 -28.89 -9.66 9.79
N PRO A 229 -29.20 -9.22 8.55
CA PRO A 229 -28.98 -7.89 7.99
C PRO A 229 -30.24 -7.00 7.98
N LEU A 230 -31.31 -7.40 8.66
CA LEU A 230 -32.66 -6.81 8.53
C LEU A 230 -32.82 -5.43 9.19
N GLY A 231 -32.14 -5.17 10.30
CA GLY A 231 -32.15 -3.86 10.97
C GLY A 231 -31.98 -3.90 12.49
N PHE A 232 -31.11 -3.04 13.01
CA PHE A 232 -30.99 -2.74 14.43
C PHE A 232 -32.28 -2.03 14.93
N PRO A 233 -32.79 -2.33 16.14
CA PRO A 233 -34.04 -1.73 16.64
C PRO A 233 -33.94 -0.22 16.91
N GLU A 234 -35.04 0.51 16.68
CA GLU A 234 -35.16 1.94 16.93
C GLU A 234 -34.87 2.33 18.41
N ASP A 235 -34.23 3.49 18.62
CA ASP A 235 -33.74 4.06 19.91
C ASP A 235 -32.88 3.16 20.82
N GLU A 236 -32.65 1.90 20.45
CA GLU A 236 -31.95 0.95 21.32
C GLU A 236 -30.43 1.16 21.40
N LEU A 237 -29.86 0.60 22.47
CA LEU A 237 -28.43 0.69 22.75
C LEU A 237 -27.85 -0.71 22.99
N MET A 238 -26.92 -1.13 22.14
CA MET A 238 -26.19 -2.40 22.30
C MET A 238 -24.71 -2.16 22.59
N THR A 239 -24.10 -3.03 23.38
CA THR A 239 -22.67 -2.99 23.70
C THR A 239 -22.00 -4.35 23.50
N TRP A 240 -20.76 -4.32 23.02
CA TRP A 240 -19.84 -5.44 23.02
C TRP A 240 -18.66 -5.08 23.93
N GLN A 241 -18.36 -5.97 24.87
CA GLN A 241 -17.28 -5.83 25.85
C GLN A 241 -16.16 -6.81 25.49
N PHE A 242 -14.96 -6.29 25.25
CA PHE A 242 -13.81 -7.07 24.81
C PHE A 242 -12.81 -7.22 25.95
N VAL A 243 -12.70 -8.43 26.48
CA VAL A 243 -11.68 -8.79 27.47
C VAL A 243 -10.41 -9.19 26.73
N VAL A 244 -9.46 -8.25 26.67
CA VAL A 244 -8.17 -8.36 25.96
C VAL A 244 -7.02 -8.29 26.97
N PRO A 245 -6.04 -9.22 26.92
CA PRO A 245 -4.84 -9.18 27.75
C PRO A 245 -4.04 -7.89 27.60
N SER A 246 -3.43 -7.43 28.69
CA SER A 246 -2.66 -6.17 28.71
C SER A 246 -1.41 -6.16 27.83
N ASN A 247 -0.88 -7.34 27.48
CA ASN A 247 0.26 -7.51 26.57
C ASN A 247 -0.13 -7.63 25.08
N MET A 248 -1.41 -7.39 24.74
CA MET A 248 -1.94 -7.47 23.39
C MET A 248 -2.66 -6.17 23.02
N ARG A 249 -2.70 -5.88 21.71
CA ARG A 249 -3.35 -4.71 21.15
C ARG A 249 -4.54 -5.14 20.29
N ALA A 250 -5.67 -4.45 20.45
CA ALA A 250 -6.89 -4.72 19.70
C ALA A 250 -7.14 -3.64 18.63
N SER A 251 -7.69 -4.03 17.49
CA SER A 251 -8.11 -3.09 16.44
C SER A 251 -9.47 -3.50 15.87
N VAL A 252 -10.31 -2.51 15.57
CA VAL A 252 -11.68 -2.71 15.07
C VAL A 252 -11.77 -2.29 13.60
N PHE A 253 -12.44 -3.10 12.78
CA PHE A 253 -12.68 -2.82 11.36
C PHE A 253 -14.14 -3.07 11.02
N PHE A 254 -14.81 -2.11 10.38
CA PHE A 254 -16.16 -2.29 9.85
C PHE A 254 -16.08 -2.86 8.42
N HIS A 255 -16.93 -3.85 8.11
CA HIS A 255 -16.89 -4.56 6.82
C HIS A 255 -18.14 -4.31 5.97
N ASP A 256 -19.30 -4.29 6.61
CA ASP A 256 -20.57 -3.86 6.01
C ASP A 256 -21.36 -3.09 7.05
N TYR A 257 -21.88 -1.93 6.67
CA TYR A 257 -22.80 -1.16 7.48
C TYR A 257 -23.74 -0.36 6.58
N SER A 258 -24.90 -0.03 7.12
CA SER A 258 -25.84 0.93 6.54
C SER A 258 -26.43 1.79 7.65
N LEU A 259 -26.95 2.96 7.27
CA LEU A 259 -27.50 3.97 8.17
C LEU A 259 -29.03 3.96 8.13
N SER A 260 -29.64 4.51 9.18
CA SER A 260 -31.05 4.92 9.19
C SER A 260 -31.21 6.29 8.52
N ASN A 261 -32.46 6.69 8.28
CA ASN A 261 -32.80 8.10 8.14
C ASN A 261 -33.40 8.56 9.46
N CYS A 262 -32.71 9.44 10.18
CA CYS A 262 -33.11 9.87 11.52
C CYS A 262 -33.92 11.16 11.47
N GLU A 263 -35.07 11.18 12.14
CA GLU A 263 -35.77 12.43 12.47
C GLU A 263 -35.13 13.11 13.68
N ARG A 264 -34.71 12.31 14.69
CA ARG A 264 -34.21 12.82 15.98
C ARG A 264 -33.12 11.90 16.54
N LYS A 265 -32.21 12.49 17.32
CA LYS A 265 -30.94 11.88 17.78
C LYS A 265 -30.01 11.53 16.59
N GLU A 266 -28.76 11.20 16.89
CA GLU A 266 -27.78 10.77 15.88
C GLU A 266 -27.29 9.36 16.15
N GLU A 267 -27.24 8.54 15.08
CA GLU A 267 -26.58 7.23 15.09
C GLU A 267 -25.09 7.41 15.35
N ARG A 268 -24.55 6.68 16.33
CA ARG A 268 -23.14 6.81 16.71
C ARG A 268 -22.59 5.55 17.32
N VAL A 269 -21.27 5.43 17.23
CA VAL A 269 -20.49 4.38 17.88
C VAL A 269 -19.74 5.00 19.06
N GLU A 270 -19.95 4.45 20.25
CA GLU A 270 -19.34 4.91 21.51
C GLU A 270 -18.27 3.90 21.96
N TYR A 271 -17.02 4.35 22.03
CA TYR A 271 -15.88 3.55 22.48
C TYR A 271 -15.44 3.94 23.89
N TYR A 272 -15.52 3.01 24.83
CA TYR A 272 -14.98 3.18 26.17
C TYR A 272 -13.58 2.57 26.24
N ILE A 273 -12.56 3.40 25.96
CA ILE A 273 -11.15 3.01 25.85
C ILE A 273 -10.38 3.38 27.13
N PRO A 274 -9.61 2.45 27.75
CA PRO A 274 -8.75 2.78 28.90
C PRO A 274 -7.75 3.90 28.58
N GLY A 275 -7.64 4.87 29.49
CA GLY A 275 -6.65 5.96 29.38
C GLY A 275 -6.94 7.02 28.31
N SER A 276 -8.13 7.06 27.71
CA SER A 276 -8.49 8.14 26.80
C SER A 276 -8.93 9.43 27.53
N VAL A 277 -8.66 10.58 26.89
CA VAL A 277 -8.99 11.92 27.40
C VAL A 277 -10.49 12.22 27.28
N SER A 278 -11.13 11.71 26.22
CA SER A 278 -12.58 11.71 26.03
C SER A 278 -13.08 10.27 26.17
N ASN A 279 -13.99 10.02 27.12
CA ASN A 279 -14.50 8.67 27.39
C ASN A 279 -16.00 8.75 27.75
N PRO A 280 -16.92 8.24 26.91
CA PRO A 280 -16.66 7.55 25.64
C PRO A 280 -16.07 8.46 24.56
N GLU A 281 -15.32 7.87 23.64
CA GLU A 281 -15.04 8.48 22.33
C GLU A 281 -16.22 8.21 21.41
N VAL A 282 -16.67 9.25 20.69
CA VAL A 282 -17.84 9.18 19.81
C VAL A 282 -17.39 9.28 18.35
N PHE A 283 -17.76 8.29 17.55
CA PHE A 283 -17.46 8.20 16.12
C PHE A 283 -18.74 7.97 15.31
N LYS A 284 -18.76 8.44 14.06
CA LYS A 284 -19.74 8.02 13.06
C LYS A 284 -19.33 6.66 12.50
N LEU A 285 -20.29 5.91 11.93
CA LEU A 285 -20.01 4.62 11.29
C LEU A 285 -19.11 4.76 10.04
N SER A 286 -19.06 5.96 9.45
CA SER A 286 -18.19 6.35 8.34
C SER A 286 -16.72 6.61 8.73
N ASP A 287 -16.44 6.80 10.02
CA ASP A 287 -15.14 7.29 10.46
C ASP A 287 -14.11 6.16 10.58
N SER A 288 -12.83 6.51 10.60
CA SER A 288 -11.77 5.53 10.85
C SER A 288 -11.86 5.00 12.28
N GLN A 289 -12.22 3.72 12.41
CA GLN A 289 -12.43 3.07 13.71
C GLN A 289 -11.10 2.88 14.47
N PRO A 290 -11.11 2.93 15.82
CA PRO A 290 -9.89 2.89 16.61
C PRO A 290 -9.12 1.56 16.49
N ALA A 291 -7.82 1.70 16.20
CA ALA A 291 -6.84 0.61 16.23
C ALA A 291 -5.89 0.75 17.42
N ASN A 292 -5.05 -0.28 17.65
CA ASN A 292 -3.98 -0.30 18.65
C ASN A 292 -4.44 -0.14 20.13
N ILE A 293 -5.70 -0.43 20.42
CA ILE A 293 -6.33 -0.28 21.74
C ILE A 293 -5.58 -1.14 22.77
N ALA A 294 -5.23 -0.55 23.91
CA ALA A 294 -4.54 -1.21 25.01
C ALA A 294 -5.54 -1.90 25.95
N GLY A 295 -5.40 -3.22 26.12
CA GLY A 295 -6.23 -3.98 27.07
C GLY A 295 -7.72 -3.96 26.74
N SER A 296 -8.54 -4.13 27.78
CA SER A 296 -9.98 -4.40 27.63
C SER A 296 -10.80 -3.12 27.42
N PHE A 297 -11.73 -3.12 26.47
CA PHE A 297 -12.51 -1.96 26.04
C PHE A 297 -13.95 -2.35 25.68
N ASN A 298 -14.85 -1.36 25.61
CA ASN A 298 -16.22 -1.56 25.12
C ASN A 298 -16.46 -0.78 23.83
N LEU A 299 -17.21 -1.37 22.90
CA LEU A 299 -17.82 -0.73 21.73
C LEU A 299 -19.34 -0.71 21.95
N SER A 300 -20.01 0.40 21.72
CA SER A 300 -21.48 0.46 21.74
C SER A 300 -22.04 1.07 20.47
N LEU A 301 -23.18 0.57 20.00
CA LEU A 301 -23.93 1.12 18.88
C LEU A 301 -25.28 1.63 19.40
N GLN A 302 -25.58 2.89 19.11
CA GLN A 302 -26.81 3.58 19.47
C GLN A 302 -27.65 3.85 18.21
N GLY A 303 -28.91 3.40 18.22
CA GLY A 303 -29.90 3.78 17.21
C GLY A 303 -30.42 5.21 17.39
N CYS A 304 -31.06 5.75 16.37
CA CYS A 304 -31.78 7.03 16.41
C CYS A 304 -33.30 6.82 16.38
N ASP A 305 -34.07 7.92 16.44
CA ASP A 305 -35.51 7.92 16.15
C ASP A 305 -35.67 8.06 14.62
N GLN A 306 -36.40 7.13 13.98
CA GLN A 306 -36.37 6.93 12.52
C GLN A 306 -37.51 7.65 11.77
N ASP A 307 -37.27 7.99 10.50
CA ASP A 307 -38.27 8.56 9.59
C ASP A 307 -39.42 7.57 9.33
N ALA A 308 -40.66 7.98 9.64
CA ALA A 308 -41.82 7.10 9.58
C ALA A 308 -42.27 6.70 8.15
N GLN A 309 -41.78 7.37 7.10
CA GLN A 309 -42.05 7.04 5.70
C GLN A 309 -40.90 6.26 5.03
N ASN A 310 -39.66 6.50 5.46
CA ASN A 310 -38.46 5.90 4.91
C ASN A 310 -37.38 5.73 6.00
N PRO A 311 -37.53 4.77 6.95
CA PRO A 311 -36.67 4.69 8.14
C PRO A 311 -35.20 4.36 7.86
N GLY A 312 -34.87 3.88 6.64
CA GLY A 312 -33.56 3.31 6.34
C GLY A 312 -33.35 1.96 7.05
N ILE A 313 -32.09 1.53 7.19
CA ILE A 313 -31.74 0.29 7.91
C ILE A 313 -30.36 0.49 8.57
N LEU A 314 -30.32 0.71 9.88
CA LEU A 314 -29.08 0.56 10.64
C LEU A 314 -28.66 -0.91 10.68
N ARG A 315 -27.46 -1.23 10.20
CA ARG A 315 -26.83 -2.55 10.44
C ARG A 315 -25.32 -2.41 10.56
N LEU A 316 -24.69 -3.32 11.28
CA LEU A 316 -23.24 -3.34 11.46
C LEU A 316 -22.70 -4.76 11.47
N LEU A 317 -21.80 -5.06 10.54
CA LEU A 317 -20.90 -6.22 10.52
C LEU A 317 -19.48 -5.71 10.74
N PHE A 318 -18.84 -6.16 11.82
CA PHE A 318 -17.50 -5.71 12.19
C PHE A 318 -16.58 -6.85 12.60
N GLN A 319 -15.29 -6.59 12.50
CA GLN A 319 -14.19 -7.46 12.86
C GLN A 319 -13.42 -6.85 14.02
N VAL A 320 -13.11 -7.66 15.04
CA VAL A 320 -12.09 -7.31 16.04
C VAL A 320 -10.88 -8.22 15.81
N VAL A 321 -9.69 -7.62 15.84
CA VAL A 321 -8.42 -8.31 15.64
C VAL A 321 -7.54 -8.02 16.86
N VAL A 322 -7.10 -9.07 17.56
CA VAL A 322 -6.21 -8.99 18.73
C VAL A 322 -4.86 -9.57 18.36
N GLN A 323 -3.79 -8.82 18.67
CA GLN A 323 -2.45 -9.08 18.15
C GLN A 323 -1.40 -8.80 19.24
N HIS A 324 -0.28 -9.53 19.21
CA HIS A 324 0.90 -9.13 19.98
C HIS A 324 1.62 -7.99 19.24
N PRO A 325 1.90 -6.84 19.89
CA PRO A 325 2.96 -5.96 19.43
C PRO A 325 4.29 -6.74 19.50
N GLN A 326 5.08 -6.70 18.43
CA GLN A 326 6.30 -7.50 18.28
C GLN A 326 7.59 -6.68 18.41
N ILE A 327 7.45 -5.39 18.71
CA ILE A 327 8.52 -4.47 19.06
C ILE A 327 8.05 -3.76 20.33
N ASP A 328 8.96 -3.42 21.24
CA ASP A 328 8.66 -2.52 22.37
C ASP A 328 7.91 -1.28 21.88
N GLU A 329 6.87 -0.88 22.61
CA GLU A 329 5.74 -0.09 22.12
C GLU A 329 6.08 1.34 21.63
N ASN A 330 7.36 1.74 21.73
CA ASN A 330 7.90 3.05 21.43
C ASN A 330 8.75 3.14 20.14
N VAL A 331 9.02 2.03 19.43
CA VAL A 331 9.80 2.08 18.17
C VAL A 331 8.95 2.62 17.02
N THR A 332 8.88 3.95 16.94
CA THR A 332 8.25 4.68 15.85
C THR A 332 9.30 5.17 14.85
N HIS A 333 9.08 4.95 13.56
CA HIS A 333 9.95 5.41 12.49
C HIS A 333 9.50 6.79 12.00
N LEU A 334 10.44 7.74 11.99
CA LEU A 334 10.20 9.09 11.46
C LEU A 334 10.45 9.11 9.95
N VAL A 335 9.42 9.44 9.18
CA VAL A 335 9.46 9.56 7.72
C VAL A 335 9.29 11.02 7.33
N ASP A 336 10.41 11.75 7.22
CA ASP A 336 10.47 13.12 6.68
C ASP A 336 10.32 13.09 5.15
N LEU A 337 9.17 13.56 4.66
CA LEU A 337 8.92 13.88 3.24
C LEU A 337 8.71 15.39 3.02
N SER A 338 9.06 16.24 4.00
CA SER A 338 8.81 17.71 3.95
C SER A 338 9.56 18.43 2.82
N LYS A 339 10.72 17.89 2.43
CA LYS A 339 11.60 18.43 1.37
C LYS A 339 11.29 17.82 0.00
N GLU A 340 10.67 16.65 -0.03
CA GLU A 340 10.26 15.99 -1.26
C GLU A 340 9.08 16.73 -1.89
N ARG A 341 8.93 16.63 -3.21
CA ARG A 341 7.83 17.26 -3.96
C ARG A 341 7.19 16.25 -4.88
N ASN A 342 5.85 16.33 -5.00
CA ASN A 342 5.03 15.50 -5.87
C ASN A 342 5.39 14.00 -5.72
N MET A 343 5.43 13.55 -4.47
CA MET A 343 5.89 12.22 -4.09
C MET A 343 4.86 11.52 -3.22
N THR A 344 4.67 10.23 -3.44
CA THR A 344 3.87 9.34 -2.60
C THR A 344 4.68 8.11 -2.21
N VAL A 345 4.46 7.61 -0.99
CA VAL A 345 5.10 6.41 -0.47
C VAL A 345 4.01 5.51 0.10
N THR A 346 3.72 4.41 -0.58
CA THR A 346 2.72 3.42 -0.15
C THR A 346 3.43 2.21 0.44
N ILE A 347 3.16 1.93 1.71
CA ILE A 347 3.58 0.71 2.40
C ILE A 347 2.39 -0.25 2.38
N HIS A 348 2.60 -1.45 1.81
CA HIS A 348 1.53 -2.41 1.54
C HIS A 348 2.00 -3.86 1.72
N PHE A 349 1.06 -4.80 1.68
CA PHE A 349 1.36 -6.23 1.73
C PHE A 349 1.87 -6.78 0.39
N GLU A 350 2.67 -7.85 0.43
CA GLU A 350 3.11 -8.55 -0.77
C GLU A 350 1.94 -9.20 -1.54
N GLY A 351 1.85 -8.92 -2.85
CA GLY A 351 0.76 -9.38 -3.71
C GLY A 351 -0.42 -8.42 -3.85
N TRP A 352 -0.47 -7.32 -3.09
CA TRP A 352 -1.44 -6.23 -3.30
C TRP A 352 -1.29 -5.60 -4.70
N PRO A 353 -2.38 -5.18 -5.39
CA PRO A 353 -3.80 -5.32 -5.01
C PRO A 353 -4.42 -6.68 -5.37
N ARG A 354 -3.67 -7.59 -6.03
CA ARG A 354 -4.18 -8.87 -6.56
C ARG A 354 -4.43 -9.96 -5.52
N ARG A 355 -4.02 -9.77 -4.26
CA ARG A 355 -4.34 -10.65 -3.14
C ARG A 355 -4.78 -9.84 -1.92
N THR A 356 -6.01 -10.06 -1.47
CA THR A 356 -6.46 -9.75 -0.12
C THR A 356 -6.06 -10.89 0.84
N PRO A 357 -5.50 -10.61 2.03
CA PRO A 357 -5.22 -11.65 3.02
C PRO A 357 -6.50 -12.33 3.52
N SER A 358 -6.41 -13.64 3.79
CA SER A 358 -7.48 -14.40 4.44
C SER A 358 -7.75 -13.87 5.86
N VAL A 359 -9.02 -13.97 6.31
CA VAL A 359 -9.44 -13.66 7.69
C VAL A 359 -8.68 -14.50 8.73
N SER A 360 -8.13 -15.65 8.32
CA SER A 360 -7.36 -16.58 9.16
C SER A 360 -5.87 -16.23 9.33
N GLU A 361 -5.34 -15.21 8.63
CA GLU A 361 -3.93 -14.80 8.77
C GLU A 361 -3.77 -13.65 9.78
N PRO A 362 -2.70 -13.62 10.60
CA PRO A 362 -2.42 -12.48 11.46
C PRO A 362 -2.13 -11.25 10.58
N MET A 363 -3.07 -10.31 10.62
CA MET A 363 -3.02 -9.08 9.82
C MET A 363 -1.79 -8.24 10.20
N CYS A 364 -1.19 -7.56 9.22
CA CYS A 364 -0.14 -6.57 9.46
C CYS A 364 -0.78 -5.19 9.40
N LEU A 365 -0.70 -4.40 10.47
CA LEU A 365 -1.24 -3.04 10.52
C LEU A 365 -0.11 -2.02 10.61
N ILE A 366 -0.28 -0.91 9.91
CA ILE A 366 0.67 0.16 9.75
C ILE A 366 0.01 1.42 10.31
N CYS A 367 0.51 1.88 11.45
CA CYS A 367 -0.06 2.99 12.19
C CYS A 367 0.62 4.30 11.76
N LYS A 368 -0.18 5.32 11.45
CA LYS A 368 0.27 6.69 11.12
C LYS A 368 0.45 7.55 12.39
N ASP A 369 -0.32 7.22 13.40
CA ASP A 369 -0.40 7.79 14.74
C ASP A 369 -0.89 6.68 15.70
N PRO A 370 -1.01 6.89 17.02
CA PRO A 370 -1.33 5.81 17.96
C PRO A 370 -2.70 5.13 17.78
N ARG A 371 -3.61 5.65 16.94
CA ARG A 371 -5.00 5.17 16.78
C ARG A 371 -5.39 4.89 15.32
N THR A 372 -4.84 5.64 14.37
CA THR A 372 -5.08 5.42 12.92
C THR A 372 -4.10 4.38 12.38
N CYS A 373 -4.56 3.13 12.23
CA CYS A 373 -3.77 2.04 11.64
C CYS A 373 -4.54 1.32 10.52
N ASP A 374 -3.88 1.06 9.39
CA ASP A 374 -4.46 0.40 8.22
C ASP A 374 -3.52 -0.70 7.68
N ARG A 375 -4.05 -1.62 6.87
CA ARG A 375 -3.30 -2.65 6.13
C ARG A 375 -2.41 -2.06 5.02
N VAL A 376 -2.74 -0.85 4.55
CA VAL A 376 -2.00 -0.10 3.53
C VAL A 376 -1.90 1.36 3.98
N LEU A 377 -0.69 1.90 4.11
CA LEU A 377 -0.46 3.29 4.49
C LEU A 377 0.19 4.06 3.33
N THR A 378 -0.48 5.10 2.83
CA THR A 378 0.07 6.03 1.84
C THR A 378 0.46 7.35 2.50
N LEU A 379 1.72 7.74 2.34
CA LEU A 379 2.31 8.99 2.81
C LEU A 379 2.51 9.93 1.61
N ALA A 380 2.39 11.24 1.81
CA ALA A 380 2.50 12.26 0.75
C ALA A 380 3.63 13.27 1.00
N SER A 381 4.17 13.85 -0.06
CA SER A 381 5.18 14.92 -0.01
C SER A 381 4.70 16.16 0.74
N GLY A 382 5.61 16.84 1.43
CA GLY A 382 5.34 18.09 2.16
C GLY A 382 5.06 17.93 3.65
N ALA A 383 5.09 16.71 4.20
CA ALA A 383 4.86 16.44 5.61
C ALA A 383 5.88 15.45 6.22
N THR A 384 5.96 15.43 7.55
CA THR A 384 6.74 14.46 8.33
C THR A 384 5.79 13.54 9.09
N TYR A 385 5.99 12.24 8.99
CA TYR A 385 5.13 11.21 9.60
C TYR A 385 5.89 10.42 10.68
N LYS A 386 5.16 9.93 11.70
CA LYS A 386 5.71 9.12 12.80
C LYS A 386 5.01 7.76 12.82
N ILE A 387 5.47 6.83 12.00
CA ILE A 387 4.78 5.56 11.75
C ILE A 387 5.23 4.44 12.71
N SER A 388 4.37 3.47 12.98
CA SER A 388 4.73 2.22 13.67
C SER A 388 4.06 1.00 13.02
N PHE A 389 4.51 -0.19 13.38
CA PHE A 389 4.06 -1.44 12.75
C PHE A 389 3.56 -2.43 13.80
N LEU A 390 2.26 -2.75 13.76
CA LEU A 390 1.69 -3.90 14.47
C LEU A 390 1.80 -5.12 13.55
N CYS A 391 3.00 -5.68 13.52
CA CYS A 391 3.40 -6.73 12.57
C CYS A 391 4.34 -7.73 13.25
N LYS A 392 3.95 -9.01 13.19
CA LYS A 392 4.80 -10.14 13.61
C LYS A 392 5.91 -10.49 12.62
N ASP A 393 5.74 -10.11 11.35
CA ASP A 393 6.78 -10.25 10.34
C ASP A 393 6.71 -9.11 9.31
N LEU A 394 7.66 -8.18 9.41
CA LEU A 394 7.85 -7.10 8.44
C LEU A 394 8.33 -7.61 7.07
N SER A 395 8.80 -8.86 6.96
CA SER A 395 9.24 -9.46 5.69
C SER A 395 8.10 -9.70 4.70
N ARG A 396 6.83 -9.63 5.13
CA ARG A 396 5.64 -9.69 4.27
C ARG A 396 5.15 -8.33 3.76
N LEU A 397 5.69 -7.23 4.30
CA LEU A 397 5.43 -5.87 3.83
C LEU A 397 6.41 -5.44 2.73
N ARG A 398 5.96 -4.54 1.87
CA ARG A 398 6.70 -3.96 0.74
C ARG A 398 6.43 -2.45 0.69
N ILE A 399 7.43 -1.67 0.28
CA ILE A 399 7.25 -0.24 -0.04
C ILE A 399 7.23 -0.07 -1.56
N THR A 400 6.23 0.62 -2.07
CA THR A 400 6.20 1.19 -3.42
C THR A 400 6.15 2.71 -3.30
N ALA A 401 7.11 3.41 -3.92
CA ALA A 401 7.16 4.87 -3.93
C ALA A 401 7.07 5.42 -5.37
N GLU A 402 6.43 6.56 -5.54
CA GLU A 402 6.30 7.27 -6.81
C GLU A 402 6.64 8.75 -6.64
N GLN A 403 7.40 9.31 -7.57
CA GLN A 403 7.82 10.71 -7.58
C GLN A 403 7.66 11.30 -9.00
N GLY A 404 6.87 12.36 -9.13
CA GLY A 404 6.61 13.03 -10.40
C GLY A 404 7.48 14.28 -10.59
N ILE A 405 8.35 14.27 -11.62
CA ILE A 405 9.19 15.41 -12.00
C ILE A 405 8.68 15.95 -13.34
N SER A 406 8.20 17.19 -13.36
CA SER A 406 7.66 17.83 -14.56
C SER A 406 8.36 19.16 -14.88
N CYS A 407 8.58 19.44 -16.15
CA CYS A 407 8.91 20.79 -16.63
C CYS A 407 7.63 21.48 -17.09
N VAL A 408 7.06 22.34 -16.24
CA VAL A 408 5.89 23.18 -16.56
C VAL A 408 6.26 24.63 -16.28
N GLY A 409 6.71 25.35 -17.31
CA GLY A 409 7.19 26.72 -17.18
C GLY A 409 8.27 27.09 -18.22
N ASN A 410 9.21 27.94 -17.83
CA ASN A 410 10.27 28.45 -18.71
C ASN A 410 11.29 27.34 -19.07
N LEU A 411 11.34 26.98 -20.36
CA LEU A 411 12.19 25.91 -20.91
C LEU A 411 13.66 26.06 -20.49
N ARG A 412 14.23 27.28 -20.60
CA ARG A 412 15.64 27.56 -20.28
C ARG A 412 16.01 27.28 -18.82
N TRP A 413 15.04 27.31 -17.91
CA TRP A 413 15.26 26.97 -16.50
C TRP A 413 15.26 25.45 -16.28
N CYS A 414 14.48 24.69 -17.06
CA CYS A 414 14.51 23.23 -17.04
C CYS A 414 15.81 22.69 -17.66
N GLU A 415 16.28 23.28 -18.76
CA GLU A 415 17.53 22.90 -19.45
C GLU A 415 18.78 23.09 -18.57
N SER A 416 18.80 24.13 -17.74
CA SER A 416 19.95 24.40 -16.85
C SER A 416 20.02 23.48 -15.61
N LYS A 417 19.06 22.57 -15.41
CA LYS A 417 18.87 21.87 -14.14
C LYS A 417 18.96 20.35 -14.26
N ILE A 418 19.98 19.81 -13.57
CA ILE A 418 20.19 18.37 -13.41
C ILE A 418 19.52 17.89 -12.11
N TYR A 419 18.72 16.84 -12.22
CA TYR A 419 18.05 16.13 -11.14
C TYR A 419 18.80 14.81 -10.86
N SER A 420 19.01 14.48 -9.58
CA SER A 420 19.55 13.16 -9.19
C SER A 420 18.40 12.19 -8.96
N LEU A 421 18.40 11.05 -9.66
CA LEU A 421 17.37 10.01 -9.54
C LEU A 421 17.82 8.93 -8.54
N SER A 422 17.84 9.33 -7.27
CA SER A 422 18.24 8.48 -6.14
C SER A 422 17.08 8.27 -5.17
N VAL A 423 16.98 7.07 -4.58
CA VAL A 423 15.98 6.79 -3.53
C VAL A 423 16.32 7.59 -2.25
N PRO A 424 15.39 8.39 -1.69
CA PRO A 424 15.61 9.12 -0.44
C PRO A 424 15.98 8.19 0.72
N LYS A 425 16.99 8.59 1.52
CA LYS A 425 17.54 7.76 2.60
C LYS A 425 16.47 7.32 3.60
N THR A 426 15.56 8.25 3.94
CA THR A 426 14.36 8.06 4.77
C THR A 426 13.56 6.81 4.42
N ILE A 427 13.48 6.45 3.13
CA ILE A 427 12.73 5.28 2.64
C ILE A 427 13.60 4.03 2.66
N SER A 428 14.87 4.14 2.24
CA SER A 428 15.84 3.03 2.26
C SER A 428 16.21 2.52 3.66
N GLN A 429 15.97 3.33 4.69
CA GLN A 429 16.28 3.05 6.10
C GLN A 429 15.08 2.51 6.90
N LEU A 430 13.90 2.38 6.29
CA LEU A 430 12.75 1.72 6.92
C LEU A 430 13.02 0.21 7.06
N PRO A 431 12.47 -0.46 8.10
CA PRO A 431 12.67 -1.90 8.30
C PRO A 431 11.89 -2.76 7.28
N VAL A 432 11.01 -2.14 6.49
CA VAL A 432 10.26 -2.77 5.41
C VAL A 432 11.03 -2.66 4.10
N GLN A 433 11.10 -3.74 3.33
CA GLN A 433 11.81 -3.74 2.06
C GLN A 433 11.13 -2.84 1.02
N LEU A 434 11.88 -1.88 0.46
CA LEU A 434 11.52 -1.26 -0.81
C LEU A 434 11.41 -2.35 -1.88
N HIS A 435 10.32 -2.32 -2.65
CA HIS A 435 10.06 -3.22 -3.77
C HIS A 435 10.21 -2.49 -5.12
N LYS A 436 9.68 -1.27 -5.19
CA LYS A 436 9.68 -0.47 -6.41
C LYS A 436 9.77 1.03 -6.08
N PHE A 437 10.60 1.74 -6.81
CA PHE A 437 10.61 3.21 -6.85
C PHE A 437 10.32 3.67 -8.28
N ILE A 438 9.42 4.62 -8.45
CA ILE A 438 8.96 5.10 -9.76
C ILE A 438 9.25 6.60 -9.88
N TRP A 439 10.00 7.00 -10.90
CA TRP A 439 10.02 8.40 -11.35
C TRP A 439 9.14 8.54 -12.59
N LYS A 440 8.13 9.40 -12.51
CA LYS A 440 7.33 9.84 -13.67
C LYS A 440 7.89 11.18 -14.16
N LEU A 441 8.54 11.16 -15.31
CA LEU A 441 9.19 12.31 -15.92
C LEU A 441 8.28 12.87 -17.02
N ILE A 442 7.89 14.13 -16.89
CA ILE A 442 6.94 14.79 -17.81
C ILE A 442 7.64 15.97 -18.51
N ALA A 443 7.65 15.94 -19.84
CA ALA A 443 8.27 16.94 -20.70
C ALA A 443 7.27 17.54 -21.71
N PRO A 444 7.39 18.84 -22.05
CA PRO A 444 6.71 19.45 -23.19
C PRO A 444 7.27 18.92 -24.52
N GLU A 445 6.45 18.88 -25.58
CA GLU A 445 6.79 18.32 -26.91
C GLU A 445 8.06 18.89 -27.57
N LEU A 446 8.50 20.08 -27.16
CA LEU A 446 9.67 20.79 -27.68
C LEU A 446 10.98 20.50 -26.91
N ILE A 447 10.93 19.69 -25.84
CA ILE A 447 12.09 19.36 -25.00
C ILE A 447 12.18 17.86 -24.81
N ASN A 448 13.37 17.30 -25.00
CA ASN A 448 13.61 15.88 -24.79
C ASN A 448 14.15 15.63 -23.38
N ILE A 449 14.05 14.38 -22.93
CA ILE A 449 14.53 13.92 -21.64
C ILE A 449 15.87 13.19 -21.83
N GLU A 450 16.87 13.56 -21.02
CA GLU A 450 18.19 12.93 -20.99
C GLU A 450 18.44 12.27 -19.63
N ILE A 451 18.67 10.96 -19.67
CA ILE A 451 19.03 10.12 -18.53
C ILE A 451 20.52 9.80 -18.65
N THR A 452 21.31 9.95 -17.57
CA THR A 452 22.75 9.63 -17.56
C THR A 452 23.15 8.80 -16.33
N SER A 453 24.13 7.91 -16.48
CA SER A 453 24.76 7.11 -15.42
C SER A 453 26.28 7.22 -15.57
N PRO A 454 26.91 8.31 -15.09
CA PRO A 454 28.29 8.67 -15.44
C PRO A 454 29.39 7.85 -14.75
N SER A 455 29.04 7.03 -13.75
CA SER A 455 30.00 6.34 -12.87
C SER A 455 29.79 4.82 -12.85
N LEU A 456 28.55 4.35 -12.91
CA LEU A 456 28.22 2.92 -13.00
C LEU A 456 28.04 2.46 -14.45
N LYS A 457 27.56 3.34 -15.33
CA LYS A 457 27.00 3.05 -16.66
C LYS A 457 25.85 2.03 -16.60
N LEU A 458 25.00 2.03 -17.62
CA LEU A 458 23.90 1.08 -17.77
C LEU A 458 24.28 -0.10 -18.67
N ARG A 459 23.88 -1.32 -18.26
CA ARG A 459 23.93 -2.55 -19.06
C ARG A 459 22.52 -2.97 -19.39
N GLN A 460 22.19 -3.03 -20.67
CA GLN A 460 20.91 -3.56 -21.14
C GLN A 460 20.77 -5.03 -20.72
N HIS A 461 19.64 -5.40 -20.13
CA HIS A 461 19.33 -6.77 -19.73
C HIS A 461 18.91 -7.59 -20.96
N LEU A 462 19.66 -8.63 -21.28
CA LEU A 462 19.38 -9.56 -22.37
C LEU A 462 18.71 -10.83 -21.81
N PRO A 463 17.84 -11.54 -22.57
CA PRO A 463 17.17 -12.75 -22.07
C PRO A 463 18.11 -13.86 -21.57
N GLU A 464 19.35 -13.87 -22.07
CA GLU A 464 20.41 -14.82 -21.74
C GLU A 464 21.17 -14.48 -20.43
N GLN A 465 20.98 -13.28 -19.86
CA GLN A 465 21.83 -12.76 -18.77
C GLN A 465 21.05 -11.90 -17.77
N SER A 466 20.88 -12.42 -16.55
CA SER A 466 20.27 -11.71 -15.43
C SER A 466 21.12 -10.55 -14.88
N CYS A 467 20.47 -9.60 -14.20
CA CYS A 467 21.18 -8.62 -13.37
C CYS A 467 21.75 -9.31 -12.12
N ASN A 468 23.08 -9.23 -11.94
CA ASN A 468 23.78 -9.73 -10.75
C ASN A 468 23.95 -8.62 -9.68
N THR A 469 22.93 -7.77 -9.54
CA THR A 469 22.94 -6.51 -8.78
C THR A 469 21.67 -6.43 -7.93
N SER A 470 21.70 -5.76 -6.77
CA SER A 470 20.52 -5.75 -5.87
C SER A 470 19.33 -4.94 -6.40
N TYR A 471 19.47 -4.28 -7.55
CA TYR A 471 18.41 -3.56 -8.25
C TYR A 471 18.64 -3.53 -9.77
N SER A 472 17.60 -3.09 -10.48
CA SER A 472 17.57 -2.80 -11.92
C SER A 472 16.63 -1.63 -12.21
N TYR A 473 16.79 -0.96 -13.34
CA TYR A 473 15.90 0.09 -13.84
C TYR A 473 15.11 -0.44 -15.05
N SER A 474 13.78 -0.37 -15.01
CA SER A 474 12.93 -0.53 -16.20
C SER A 474 12.55 0.85 -16.71
N ILE A 475 12.78 1.14 -17.99
CA ILE A 475 12.49 2.45 -18.61
C ILE A 475 11.41 2.25 -19.67
N VAL A 476 10.31 3.00 -19.56
CA VAL A 476 9.21 3.02 -20.53
C VAL A 476 8.99 4.47 -20.96
N SER A 477 8.91 4.72 -22.26
CA SER A 477 8.51 6.00 -22.84
C SER A 477 7.04 5.89 -23.29
N ALA A 478 6.23 6.89 -22.99
CA ALA A 478 4.79 6.89 -23.22
C ALA A 478 4.34 8.18 -23.90
N THR A 479 3.50 8.00 -24.92
CA THR A 479 2.69 9.04 -25.55
C THR A 479 1.21 8.78 -25.22
N PRO A 480 0.28 9.70 -25.51
CA PRO A 480 -1.16 9.45 -25.35
C PRO A 480 -1.70 8.28 -26.19
N GLU A 481 -0.99 7.89 -27.25
CA GLU A 481 -1.44 6.91 -28.24
C GLU A 481 -0.65 5.59 -28.20
N THR A 482 0.62 5.60 -27.74
CA THR A 482 1.51 4.43 -27.72
C THR A 482 2.48 4.42 -26.53
N GLU A 483 2.75 3.23 -25.98
CA GLU A 483 3.88 2.98 -25.07
C GLU A 483 5.03 2.24 -25.78
N MET A 484 6.26 2.73 -25.60
CA MET A 484 7.50 2.06 -26.01
C MET A 484 8.32 1.63 -24.79
N ASN A 485 8.50 0.32 -24.62
CA ASN A 485 9.33 -0.23 -23.56
C ASN A 485 10.82 -0.15 -23.96
N VAL A 486 11.51 0.89 -23.50
CA VAL A 486 12.94 1.14 -23.79
C VAL A 486 13.81 -0.02 -23.32
N GLY A 487 13.44 -0.66 -22.20
CA GLY A 487 14.01 -1.91 -21.73
C GLY A 487 14.30 -1.94 -20.23
N ILE A 488 14.97 -3.02 -19.80
CA ILE A 488 15.48 -3.19 -18.44
C ILE A 488 17.01 -3.02 -18.47
N PHE A 489 17.56 -2.33 -17.48
CA PHE A 489 18.97 -1.98 -17.36
C PHE A 489 19.50 -2.30 -15.96
N CYS A 490 20.63 -3.01 -15.88
CA CYS A 490 21.42 -3.17 -14.66
C CYS A 490 22.50 -2.07 -14.59
N PRO A 491 22.97 -1.65 -13.41
CA PRO A 491 24.22 -0.90 -13.30
C PRO A 491 25.43 -1.78 -13.68
N GLY A 492 26.54 -1.16 -14.08
CA GLY A 492 27.78 -1.86 -14.48
C GLY A 492 27.71 -2.31 -15.94
N GLY A 493 27.83 -1.35 -16.86
CA GLY A 493 27.68 -1.56 -18.30
C GLY A 493 28.46 -0.59 -19.19
N ALA A 494 27.91 -0.26 -20.35
CA ALA A 494 28.57 0.54 -21.38
C ALA A 494 27.75 1.76 -21.84
N ILE A 495 26.46 1.84 -21.49
CA ILE A 495 25.57 2.94 -21.89
C ILE A 495 25.70 4.04 -20.84
N GLU A 496 26.35 5.15 -21.18
CA GLU A 496 26.51 6.31 -20.28
C GLU A 496 25.22 7.14 -20.21
N LYS A 497 24.46 7.18 -21.31
CA LYS A 497 23.41 8.17 -21.54
C LYS A 497 22.33 7.65 -22.48
N ILE A 498 21.09 8.01 -22.20
CA ILE A 498 19.90 7.69 -22.99
C ILE A 498 19.09 8.99 -23.13
N GLN A 499 18.94 9.47 -24.36
CA GLN A 499 18.03 10.56 -24.70
C GLN A 499 16.73 9.98 -25.27
N LEU A 500 15.60 10.56 -24.90
CA LEU A 500 14.25 10.09 -25.23
C LEU A 500 13.33 11.29 -25.46
N ARG A 501 12.39 11.18 -26.41
CA ARG A 501 11.52 12.30 -26.79
C ARG A 501 10.38 12.59 -25.81
N ASN A 502 9.67 11.55 -25.40
CA ASN A 502 8.33 11.67 -24.79
C ASN A 502 8.36 11.57 -23.25
N ASN A 503 7.18 11.58 -22.62
CA ASN A 503 7.07 11.32 -21.17
C ASN A 503 7.62 9.94 -20.81
N ILE A 504 8.31 9.81 -19.69
CA ILE A 504 9.04 8.57 -19.33
C ILE A 504 8.74 8.15 -17.91
N THR A 505 8.44 6.86 -17.74
CA THR A 505 8.37 6.20 -16.44
C THR A 505 9.63 5.38 -16.23
N ILE A 506 10.49 5.79 -15.29
CA ILE A 506 11.64 5.01 -14.82
C ILE A 506 11.21 4.27 -13.55
N SER A 507 11.29 2.94 -13.56
CA SER A 507 10.97 2.08 -12.43
C SER A 507 12.22 1.37 -11.93
N LEU A 508 12.82 1.83 -10.84
CA LEU A 508 13.79 1.03 -10.10
C LEU A 508 13.06 -0.11 -9.40
N LYS A 509 13.52 -1.35 -9.61
CA LYS A 509 13.04 -2.56 -8.94
C LYS A 509 14.19 -3.21 -8.19
N THR A 510 13.96 -3.55 -6.94
CA THR A 510 14.93 -4.15 -6.01
C THR A 510 14.82 -5.67 -5.97
N PHE A 511 15.90 -6.33 -5.50
CA PHE A 511 16.01 -7.77 -5.34
C PHE A 511 16.73 -8.12 -4.03
N GLY A 512 16.01 -8.75 -3.10
CA GLY A 512 16.56 -9.17 -1.81
C GLY A 512 16.97 -8.01 -0.89
N LYS A 513 17.81 -8.30 0.11
CA LYS A 513 18.21 -7.35 1.17
C LYS A 513 19.43 -6.48 0.83
N GLY A 514 20.17 -6.76 -0.25
CA GLY A 514 21.44 -6.07 -0.57
C GLY A 514 21.30 -4.57 -0.86
N PHE A 515 20.11 -4.15 -1.30
CA PHE A 515 19.83 -2.78 -1.74
C PHE A 515 20.08 -1.70 -0.68
N VAL A 516 19.92 -2.01 0.60
CA VAL A 516 20.16 -1.03 1.68
C VAL A 516 21.59 -0.49 1.63
N ASN A 517 22.57 -1.35 1.33
CA ASN A 517 23.97 -0.96 1.21
C ASN A 517 24.24 -0.21 -0.11
N GLU A 518 23.78 -0.77 -1.24
CA GLU A 518 23.98 -0.21 -2.59
C GLU A 518 23.23 1.12 -2.83
N SER A 519 22.23 1.45 -2.00
CA SER A 519 21.44 2.69 -2.09
C SER A 519 22.29 3.98 -2.15
N ASN A 520 23.45 3.99 -1.47
CA ASN A 520 24.36 5.13 -1.41
C ASN A 520 25.24 5.30 -2.67
N HIS A 521 25.11 4.43 -3.67
CA HIS A 521 25.97 4.40 -4.86
C HIS A 521 25.22 4.64 -6.17
N GLN A 522 23.92 4.96 -6.11
CA GLN A 522 23.12 5.33 -7.28
C GLN A 522 23.64 6.63 -7.92
N ASP A 523 23.97 6.57 -9.21
CA ASP A 523 24.57 7.67 -9.97
C ASP A 523 23.64 8.26 -11.04
N LEU A 524 22.44 7.69 -11.19
CA LEU A 524 21.47 8.03 -12.23
C LEU A 524 21.03 9.50 -12.10
N LYS A 525 21.13 10.25 -13.20
CA LYS A 525 20.79 11.67 -13.30
C LYS A 525 19.86 11.91 -14.48
N MET A 526 19.15 13.01 -14.39
CA MET A 526 18.09 13.41 -15.31
C MET A 526 18.21 14.91 -15.63
N SER A 527 18.17 15.27 -16.91
CA SER A 527 18.13 16.67 -17.38
C SER A 527 17.19 16.81 -18.57
N PHE A 528 16.54 17.97 -18.69
CA PHE A 528 15.80 18.33 -19.90
C PHE A 528 16.79 18.89 -20.93
N VAL A 529 16.67 18.52 -22.20
CA VAL A 529 17.62 18.90 -23.25
C VAL A 529 16.91 19.27 -24.57
N PRO A 530 17.52 20.10 -25.43
CA PRO A 530 16.95 20.47 -26.72
C PRO A 530 16.51 19.27 -27.58
N HIS A 531 15.47 19.49 -28.38
CA HIS A 531 14.81 18.46 -29.17
C HIS A 531 15.75 17.69 -30.13
N ILE A 532 15.65 16.35 -30.11
CA ILE A 532 16.35 15.43 -31.03
C ILE A 532 15.33 14.83 -32.01
N LYS A 533 15.79 14.45 -33.22
CA LYS A 533 14.90 13.94 -34.28
C LYS A 533 14.45 12.48 -34.07
N ASP A 534 15.30 11.66 -33.47
CA ASP A 534 15.06 10.25 -33.18
C ASP A 534 14.24 10.08 -31.89
N GLU A 535 13.42 9.03 -31.78
CA GLU A 535 12.59 8.80 -30.59
C GLU A 535 13.43 8.38 -29.37
N CYS A 536 14.56 7.70 -29.62
CA CYS A 536 15.54 7.34 -28.60
C CYS A 536 16.97 7.34 -29.17
N THR A 537 17.90 7.91 -28.41
CA THR A 537 19.34 7.91 -28.72
C THR A 537 20.15 7.41 -27.53
N PHE A 538 20.84 6.30 -27.70
CA PHE A 538 21.79 5.74 -26.74
C PHE A 538 23.20 6.29 -27.00
N THR A 539 23.89 6.75 -25.97
CA THR A 539 25.33 7.05 -26.01
C THR A 539 26.09 5.94 -25.28
N VAL A 540 27.05 5.31 -25.96
CA VAL A 540 27.73 4.11 -25.49
C VAL A 540 29.25 4.30 -25.53
N SER A 541 29.90 4.05 -24.39
CA SER A 541 31.36 3.93 -24.25
C SER A 541 31.70 2.51 -23.76
N PRO A 542 31.91 1.54 -24.67
CA PRO A 542 32.33 0.20 -24.28
C PRO A 542 33.69 0.25 -23.55
N ASP A 543 33.89 -0.62 -22.57
CA ASP A 543 35.19 -0.72 -21.90
C ASP A 543 36.19 -1.45 -22.82
N SER A 544 37.46 -1.02 -22.81
CA SER A 544 38.48 -1.35 -23.83
C SER A 544 38.84 -2.83 -24.01
N LYS A 545 38.31 -3.73 -23.17
CA LYS A 545 38.52 -5.18 -23.24
C LYS A 545 37.22 -6.00 -23.25
N ALA A 546 36.06 -5.34 -23.26
CA ALA A 546 34.75 -5.98 -23.16
C ALA A 546 34.03 -6.04 -24.51
N LYS A 547 33.40 -7.18 -24.82
CA LYS A 547 32.44 -7.29 -25.92
C LYS A 547 31.08 -6.79 -25.45
N THR A 548 30.72 -5.57 -25.84
CA THR A 548 29.41 -4.99 -25.51
C THR A 548 28.39 -5.43 -26.54
N TYR A 549 27.31 -6.06 -26.08
CA TYR A 549 26.13 -6.38 -26.89
C TYR A 549 25.06 -5.29 -26.67
N LEU A 550 24.37 -4.91 -27.75
CA LEU A 550 23.30 -3.93 -27.77
C LEU A 550 22.13 -4.49 -28.58
N GLN A 551 20.91 -4.14 -28.18
CA GLN A 551 19.69 -4.64 -28.79
C GLN A 551 18.65 -3.52 -28.95
N THR A 552 17.83 -3.59 -30.00
CA THR A 552 16.63 -2.74 -30.12
C THR A 552 15.72 -2.88 -28.88
N PRO A 553 15.19 -1.77 -28.36
CA PRO A 553 14.07 -1.75 -27.40
C PRO A 553 12.88 -2.65 -27.74
N SER A 554 12.03 -2.88 -26.74
CA SER A 554 10.83 -3.72 -26.84
C SER A 554 11.08 -5.15 -27.33
N SER A 555 12.24 -5.77 -27.04
CA SER A 555 12.64 -7.13 -27.50
C SER A 555 11.63 -8.28 -27.28
N LEU A 556 10.59 -8.12 -26.45
CA LEU A 556 9.51 -9.12 -26.27
C LEU A 556 8.35 -8.96 -27.26
N TYR A 557 8.21 -7.78 -27.87
CA TYR A 557 7.07 -7.38 -28.71
C TYR A 557 7.48 -6.81 -30.08
N GLY A 558 8.78 -6.51 -30.28
CA GLY A 558 9.30 -5.77 -31.42
C GLY A 558 9.46 -4.27 -31.14
N LEU A 559 10.39 -3.64 -31.86
CA LEU A 559 10.41 -2.18 -31.97
C LEU A 559 9.06 -1.71 -32.57
N PRO A 560 8.39 -0.65 -32.06
CA PRO A 560 7.08 -0.24 -32.59
C PRO A 560 7.17 0.25 -34.05
N PRO A 561 6.04 0.28 -34.80
CA PRO A 561 6.03 0.73 -36.20
C PRO A 561 6.54 2.16 -36.37
N TYR A 562 7.27 2.42 -37.46
CA TYR A 562 7.78 3.74 -37.85
C TYR A 562 8.77 4.43 -36.89
N VAL A 563 9.07 3.82 -35.73
CA VAL A 563 10.06 4.33 -34.77
C VAL A 563 11.48 4.21 -35.32
N SER A 564 12.30 5.24 -35.06
CA SER A 564 13.75 5.25 -35.37
C SER A 564 14.57 5.44 -34.09
N ILE A 565 15.63 4.64 -33.93
CA ILE A 565 16.48 4.61 -32.73
C ILE A 565 17.96 4.62 -33.11
N SER A 566 18.69 5.53 -32.47
CA SER A 566 20.11 5.78 -32.67
C SER A 566 20.98 5.22 -31.54
N TRP A 567 22.16 4.72 -31.89
CA TRP A 567 23.28 4.45 -30.99
C TRP A 567 24.50 5.25 -31.46
N TYR A 568 24.97 6.17 -30.62
CA TYR A 568 26.23 6.87 -30.78
C TYR A 568 27.32 6.14 -30.00
N ILE A 569 28.27 5.55 -30.73
CA ILE A 569 29.36 4.76 -30.17
C ILE A 569 30.61 5.64 -30.08
N ILE A 570 31.11 5.86 -28.87
CA ILE A 570 32.33 6.61 -28.59
C ILE A 570 33.53 5.67 -28.77
N VAL A 571 34.50 6.05 -29.60
CA VAL A 571 35.72 5.26 -29.87
C VAL A 571 36.92 5.92 -29.18
N PRO A 572 37.57 5.26 -28.20
CA PRO A 572 38.74 5.81 -27.54
C PRO A 572 39.90 6.07 -28.49
N ASN A 573 40.61 7.18 -28.27
CA ASN A 573 41.87 7.47 -28.96
C ASN A 573 42.83 6.27 -28.84
N GLN A 574 43.51 5.94 -29.94
CA GLN A 574 44.44 4.80 -30.08
C GLN A 574 43.77 3.40 -30.10
N GLN A 575 42.44 3.31 -30.17
CA GLN A 575 41.73 2.04 -30.38
C GLN A 575 40.95 2.07 -31.71
N VAL A 576 40.50 0.89 -32.14
CA VAL A 576 39.64 0.68 -33.31
C VAL A 576 38.43 -0.11 -32.85
N ALA A 577 37.22 0.39 -33.13
CA ALA A 577 35.99 -0.34 -32.84
C ALA A 577 35.71 -1.35 -33.96
N ARG A 578 35.50 -2.62 -33.61
CA ARG A 578 34.92 -3.59 -34.51
C ARG A 578 33.43 -3.74 -34.20
N LEU A 579 32.59 -3.33 -35.15
CA LEU A 579 31.14 -3.47 -35.13
C LEU A 579 30.77 -4.78 -35.83
N GLY A 580 29.77 -5.50 -35.32
CA GLY A 580 29.17 -6.62 -36.04
C GLY A 580 27.75 -6.94 -35.57
N PHE A 581 26.96 -7.54 -36.45
CA PHE A 581 25.61 -8.01 -36.12
C PHE A 581 25.64 -9.44 -35.59
N SER A 582 24.53 -9.88 -34.97
CA SER A 582 24.35 -11.26 -34.47
C SER A 582 23.51 -12.13 -35.41
N THR A 583 22.97 -11.54 -36.48
CA THR A 583 22.16 -12.17 -37.52
C THR A 583 22.60 -11.63 -38.90
N ASP A 584 22.41 -12.41 -39.96
CA ASP A 584 22.78 -12.00 -41.33
C ASP A 584 21.71 -11.10 -41.98
N ARG A 585 20.51 -11.00 -41.38
CA ARG A 585 19.35 -10.22 -41.83
C ARG A 585 18.61 -9.60 -40.65
N MET A 586 17.75 -8.61 -40.91
CA MET A 586 16.95 -7.92 -39.89
C MET A 586 15.79 -8.75 -39.32
N GLY A 587 15.31 -9.77 -40.04
CA GLY A 587 14.27 -10.69 -39.57
C GLY A 587 12.83 -10.15 -39.60
N ILE A 588 12.57 -9.06 -40.33
CA ILE A 588 11.23 -8.46 -40.52
C ILE A 588 10.79 -8.54 -41.99
N THR A 589 9.47 -8.63 -42.22
CA THR A 589 8.82 -8.33 -43.50
C THR A 589 7.91 -7.12 -43.32
N CYS A 590 8.01 -6.12 -44.19
CA CYS A 590 7.24 -4.89 -44.11
C CYS A 590 5.93 -4.97 -44.91
N GLU A 591 4.82 -4.55 -44.30
CA GLU A 591 3.53 -4.33 -44.98
C GLU A 591 3.52 -2.94 -45.63
N THR A 592 3.87 -1.90 -44.87
CA THR A 592 3.94 -0.51 -45.34
C THR A 592 5.20 0.19 -44.82
N GLY A 593 5.80 1.03 -45.67
CA GLY A 593 7.12 1.61 -45.42
C GLY A 593 8.27 0.64 -45.73
N ARG A 594 9.46 0.94 -45.20
CA ARG A 594 10.71 0.18 -45.33
C ARG A 594 11.49 0.30 -44.03
N ALA A 595 12.25 -0.73 -43.66
CA ALA A 595 13.09 -0.71 -42.46
C ALA A 595 14.56 -0.64 -42.86
N TYR A 596 15.33 0.18 -42.13
CA TYR A 596 16.71 0.49 -42.49
C TYR A 596 17.66 0.32 -41.31
N VAL A 597 18.87 -0.16 -41.61
CA VAL A 597 20.04 -0.05 -40.73
C VAL A 597 21.03 0.89 -41.43
N ASN A 598 21.39 1.98 -40.78
CA ASN A 598 22.32 2.99 -41.27
C ASN A 598 23.54 3.07 -40.34
N ILE A 599 24.75 3.06 -40.89
CA ILE A 599 26.01 3.13 -40.14
C ILE A 599 26.88 4.24 -40.74
N LYS A 600 27.28 5.23 -39.93
CA LYS A 600 28.03 6.41 -40.37
C LYS A 600 29.12 6.83 -39.39
N GLU A 601 30.36 6.91 -39.88
CA GLU A 601 31.51 7.37 -39.10
C GLU A 601 31.57 8.90 -39.02
N GLN A 602 32.02 9.47 -37.89
CA GLN A 602 32.08 10.91 -37.65
C GLN A 602 33.32 11.56 -38.30
N MET A 603 33.46 11.43 -39.62
CA MET A 603 34.52 12.06 -40.43
C MET A 603 33.91 12.86 -41.59
N PRO A 604 34.47 14.03 -41.96
CA PRO A 604 34.09 14.73 -43.19
C PRO A 604 34.24 13.82 -44.42
N GLY A 605 33.16 13.63 -45.18
CA GLY A 605 33.16 12.74 -46.34
C GLY A 605 33.06 11.24 -46.03
N ALA A 606 32.74 10.83 -44.79
CA ALA A 606 32.53 9.43 -44.44
C ALA A 606 31.43 8.76 -45.28
N GLU A 607 31.72 7.56 -45.77
CA GLU A 607 30.79 6.69 -46.48
C GLU A 607 29.66 6.21 -45.55
N GLU A 608 28.41 6.44 -45.96
CA GLU A 608 27.22 6.09 -45.17
C GLU A 608 26.68 4.72 -45.60
N THR A 609 26.81 3.72 -44.73
CA THR A 609 26.43 2.34 -45.04
C THR A 609 24.97 2.10 -44.66
N VAL A 610 24.06 2.31 -45.62
CA VAL A 610 22.63 1.99 -45.48
C VAL A 610 22.35 0.55 -45.96
N ARG A 611 21.52 -0.19 -45.23
CA ARG A 611 20.94 -1.47 -45.65
C ARG A 611 19.44 -1.50 -45.42
N ARG A 612 18.71 -2.19 -46.30
CA ARG A 612 17.24 -2.38 -46.27
C ARG A 612 16.83 -3.75 -45.73
N GLU A 613 15.56 -3.92 -45.38
CA GLU A 613 15.02 -5.15 -44.79
C GLU A 613 15.25 -6.44 -45.62
N ASP A 614 15.26 -6.31 -46.95
CA ASP A 614 15.45 -7.37 -47.94
C ASP A 614 16.92 -7.68 -48.26
N GLU A 615 17.86 -6.89 -47.72
CA GLU A 615 19.29 -7.03 -47.94
C GLU A 615 19.99 -7.87 -46.85
N LEU A 616 21.27 -8.18 -47.05
CA LEU A 616 22.12 -8.76 -46.01
C LEU A 616 22.74 -7.65 -45.15
N LEU A 617 22.79 -7.88 -43.84
CA LEU A 617 23.49 -7.01 -42.89
C LEU A 617 25.00 -7.03 -43.17
N PRO A 618 25.73 -5.93 -42.90
CA PRO A 618 27.13 -5.83 -43.28
C PRO A 618 28.01 -6.72 -42.40
N GLN A 619 29.03 -7.33 -43.03
CA GLN A 619 30.04 -8.11 -42.32
C GLN A 619 30.82 -7.25 -41.31
N PRO A 620 31.41 -7.83 -40.24
CA PRO A 620 31.98 -7.05 -39.14
C PRO A 620 33.13 -6.10 -39.53
N ARG A 621 32.82 -4.79 -39.60
CA ARG A 621 33.68 -3.69 -40.07
C ARG A 621 34.43 -3.03 -38.91
N ASN A 622 35.63 -2.50 -39.22
CA ASN A 622 36.42 -1.67 -38.32
C ASN A 622 36.10 -0.18 -38.52
N MET A 623 35.82 0.53 -37.44
CA MET A 623 35.55 1.97 -37.36
C MET A 623 36.66 2.62 -36.52
N HIS A 624 37.19 3.77 -36.95
CA HIS A 624 38.40 4.39 -36.36
C HIS A 624 38.10 5.64 -35.53
N HIS A 625 36.91 6.20 -35.69
CA HIS A 625 36.37 7.37 -34.98
C HIS A 625 34.99 7.02 -34.41
N ASN A 626 34.41 7.93 -33.63
CA ASN A 626 33.02 7.79 -33.17
C ASN A 626 32.09 7.54 -34.35
N PHE A 627 31.04 6.74 -34.16
CA PHE A 627 30.12 6.42 -35.24
C PHE A 627 28.69 6.27 -34.73
N TRP A 628 27.75 6.48 -35.65
CA TRP A 628 26.32 6.28 -35.45
C TRP A 628 25.93 4.94 -36.05
N VAL A 629 25.10 4.19 -35.32
CA VAL A 629 24.24 3.12 -35.85
C VAL A 629 22.81 3.58 -35.64
N ASN A 630 22.02 3.72 -36.70
CA ASN A 630 20.62 4.13 -36.62
C ASN A 630 19.74 3.05 -37.24
N VAL A 631 18.64 2.70 -36.58
CA VAL A 631 17.74 1.61 -36.96
C VAL A 631 16.32 2.13 -36.98
N SER A 632 15.68 2.11 -38.16
CA SER A 632 14.31 2.56 -38.36
C SER A 632 13.40 1.40 -38.75
N ASN A 633 12.18 1.39 -38.21
CA ASN A 633 11.19 0.36 -38.45
C ASN A 633 10.15 0.74 -39.52
N CYS A 634 9.59 -0.26 -40.18
CA CYS A 634 8.40 -0.14 -41.01
C CYS A 634 7.13 -0.51 -40.21
N LYS A 635 5.99 -0.68 -40.88
CA LYS A 635 4.89 -1.48 -40.34
C LYS A 635 5.18 -2.97 -40.62
N PRO A 636 5.36 -3.82 -39.60
CA PRO A 636 5.55 -5.26 -39.80
C PRO A 636 4.30 -5.94 -40.35
N VAL A 637 4.49 -7.07 -41.05
CA VAL A 637 3.45 -8.09 -41.23
C VAL A 637 3.44 -9.00 -40.00
N ASP A 638 2.31 -9.08 -39.29
CA ASP A 638 2.20 -9.96 -38.13
C ASP A 638 2.44 -11.44 -38.50
N PRO A 639 3.19 -12.22 -37.69
CA PRO A 639 3.76 -11.88 -36.38
C PRO A 639 5.25 -11.47 -36.44
N MET A 640 5.80 -11.06 -37.59
CA MET A 640 7.23 -10.77 -37.72
C MET A 640 7.61 -9.41 -37.11
N GLN A 641 8.34 -9.41 -36.00
CA GLN A 641 8.62 -8.20 -35.23
C GLN A 641 10.10 -7.82 -35.23
N LEU A 642 10.43 -6.55 -35.55
CA LEU A 642 11.82 -6.09 -35.69
C LEU A 642 12.55 -6.15 -34.34
N THR A 643 13.52 -7.06 -34.25
CA THR A 643 14.39 -7.23 -33.09
C THR A 643 15.83 -7.46 -33.56
N LEU A 644 16.67 -6.44 -33.43
CA LEU A 644 18.05 -6.46 -33.93
C LEU A 644 19.05 -6.46 -32.78
N LYS A 645 19.99 -7.41 -32.78
CA LYS A 645 21.07 -7.57 -31.78
C LYS A 645 22.43 -7.41 -32.46
N PHE A 646 23.23 -6.46 -32.00
CA PHE A 646 24.57 -6.18 -32.52
C PHE A 646 25.60 -6.07 -31.39
N TRP A 647 26.87 -5.99 -31.74
CA TRP A 647 27.97 -5.95 -30.79
C TRP A 647 29.11 -5.02 -31.24
N VAL A 648 29.83 -4.51 -30.24
CA VAL A 648 31.05 -3.71 -30.43
C VAL A 648 32.15 -4.29 -29.54
N THR A 649 33.35 -4.41 -30.10
CA THR A 649 34.61 -4.73 -29.38
C THR A 649 35.68 -3.73 -29.76
N PHE A 650 36.49 -3.29 -28.81
CA PHE A 650 37.72 -2.56 -29.14
C PHE A 650 38.88 -3.50 -29.44
N VAL A 651 39.73 -3.06 -30.37
CA VAL A 651 41.03 -3.66 -30.69
C VAL A 651 42.06 -2.54 -30.57
N GLU A 652 43.22 -2.83 -29.99
CA GLU A 652 44.33 -1.87 -29.92
C GLU A 652 44.80 -1.50 -31.33
N LYS A 653 45.00 -0.20 -31.60
CA LYS A 653 45.48 0.25 -32.90
C LYS A 653 46.94 -0.18 -33.06
N GLN A 654 47.18 -1.16 -33.92
CA GLN A 654 48.53 -1.64 -34.23
C GLN A 654 49.35 -0.48 -34.83
N ILE A 655 50.21 0.13 -34.02
CA ILE A 655 51.13 1.19 -34.48
C ILE A 655 52.21 0.51 -35.31
N ASP A 656 52.27 0.85 -36.59
CA ASP A 656 53.17 0.20 -37.53
C ASP A 656 54.63 0.66 -37.30
N LEU A 657 55.30 -0.06 -36.40
CA LEU A 657 56.66 0.21 -35.94
C LEU A 657 57.67 0.25 -37.10
N ALA A 658 57.37 -0.43 -38.21
CA ALA A 658 58.17 -0.41 -39.43
C ALA A 658 58.32 0.99 -40.03
N VAL A 659 57.30 1.84 -39.94
CA VAL A 659 57.34 3.22 -40.45
C VAL A 659 58.30 4.08 -39.60
N ILE A 660 58.24 3.95 -38.28
CA ILE A 660 59.11 4.69 -37.36
C ILE A 660 60.57 4.23 -37.50
N LEU A 661 60.81 2.92 -37.60
CA LEU A 661 62.14 2.36 -37.86
C LEU A 661 62.67 2.75 -39.24
N GLY A 662 61.82 2.79 -40.27
CA GLY A 662 62.18 3.24 -41.62
C GLY A 662 62.62 4.71 -41.66
N VAL A 663 61.88 5.60 -40.97
CA VAL A 663 62.25 7.02 -40.84
C VAL A 663 63.56 7.19 -40.07
N LEU A 664 63.78 6.44 -38.98
CA LEU A 664 65.03 6.48 -38.22
C LEU A 664 66.22 5.94 -39.02
N ALA A 665 66.04 4.89 -39.82
CA ALA A 665 67.06 4.38 -40.72
C ALA A 665 67.42 5.39 -41.83
N GLY A 666 66.42 6.00 -42.47
CA GLY A 666 66.61 7.04 -43.49
C GLY A 666 67.31 8.29 -42.93
N ALA A 667 66.90 8.76 -41.75
CA ALA A 667 67.56 9.86 -41.05
C ALA A 667 69.00 9.53 -40.66
N GLY A 668 69.28 8.29 -40.22
CA GLY A 668 70.63 7.82 -39.92
C GLY A 668 71.58 7.84 -41.13
N VAL A 669 71.10 7.43 -42.31
CA VAL A 669 71.88 7.51 -43.56
C VAL A 669 72.16 8.96 -43.94
N LEU A 670 71.16 9.85 -43.87
CA LEU A 670 71.34 11.28 -44.15
C LEU A 670 72.31 11.95 -43.16
N ALA A 671 72.26 11.60 -41.88
CA ALA A 671 73.20 12.07 -40.87
C ALA A 671 74.64 11.58 -41.12
N ALA A 672 74.81 10.32 -41.56
CA ALA A 672 76.12 9.77 -41.92
C ALA A 672 76.74 10.45 -43.15
N ILE A 673 75.92 10.78 -44.16
CA ILE A 673 76.34 11.57 -45.34
C ILE A 673 76.71 13.00 -44.92
N GLY A 674 75.92 13.64 -44.04
CA GLY A 674 76.24 14.97 -43.50
C GLY A 674 77.54 14.98 -42.70
N LEU A 675 77.77 13.99 -41.84
CA LEU A 675 78.99 13.86 -41.04
C LEU A 675 80.23 13.60 -41.90
N THR A 676 80.15 12.69 -42.89
CA THR A 676 81.29 12.41 -43.79
C THR A 676 81.69 13.62 -44.63
N VAL A 677 80.74 14.44 -45.09
CA VAL A 677 81.05 15.72 -45.76
C VAL A 677 81.65 16.74 -44.79
N CYS A 678 81.17 16.81 -43.54
CA CYS A 678 81.63 17.80 -42.55
C CYS A 678 83.03 17.49 -42.00
N CYS A 679 83.35 16.23 -41.73
CA CYS A 679 84.63 15.81 -41.14
C CYS A 679 85.87 16.11 -42.00
N VAL A 680 85.71 16.34 -43.32
CA VAL A 680 86.82 16.75 -44.20
C VAL A 680 87.18 18.23 -44.04
N LYS A 681 86.32 19.07 -43.44
CA LYS A 681 86.54 20.53 -43.32
C LYS A 681 86.29 21.10 -41.91
N LYS A 682 87.17 20.75 -40.94
CA LYS A 682 87.94 21.72 -40.10
C LYS A 682 88.85 21.04 -39.07
N LYS A 683 90.04 21.60 -38.89
CA LYS A 683 90.99 21.29 -37.79
C LYS A 683 91.54 22.61 -37.24
N LYS A 684 91.76 22.71 -35.91
CA LYS A 684 92.08 23.94 -35.12
C LYS A 684 90.84 24.83 -34.84
N LYS A 685 90.70 25.55 -33.70
CA LYS A 685 91.70 25.93 -32.66
C LYS A 685 91.07 26.19 -31.25
N LYS A 686 91.67 25.62 -30.19
CA LYS A 686 91.80 25.98 -28.73
C LYS A 686 90.80 26.88 -27.92
N ASN A 687 90.51 26.40 -26.68
CA ASN A 687 90.52 27.08 -25.34
C ASN A 687 89.52 28.23 -24.99
N GLN A 688 89.08 28.51 -23.74
CA GLN A 688 89.21 27.83 -22.41
C GLN A 688 88.12 28.26 -21.37
N ASN A 689 87.99 27.47 -20.30
CA ASN A 689 87.24 27.53 -19.00
C ASN A 689 87.20 28.91 -18.26
N PRO A 690 86.38 29.15 -17.17
CA PRO A 690 85.83 28.23 -16.13
C PRO A 690 84.33 28.50 -15.73
N MET A 691 83.70 28.09 -14.60
CA MET A 691 84.12 27.41 -13.34
C MET A 691 83.06 26.41 -12.75
N VAL A 692 82.68 26.48 -11.46
CA VAL A 692 82.04 25.38 -10.65
C VAL A 692 81.08 25.91 -9.55
N GLY A 693 80.06 25.13 -9.15
CA GLY A 693 79.26 25.30 -7.91
C GLY A 693 78.56 24.00 -7.45
N VAL A 694 78.55 23.71 -6.14
CA VAL A 694 78.30 22.39 -5.46
C VAL A 694 77.89 22.68 -3.98
N TYR A 695 77.05 21.97 -3.17
CA TYR A 695 76.41 20.63 -3.17
C TYR A 695 75.08 20.59 -2.34
N ASN A 696 74.44 19.39 -2.25
CA ASN A 696 73.70 18.69 -1.14
C ASN A 696 73.25 19.43 0.15
N THR A 697 72.17 19.04 0.86
CA THR A 697 71.89 17.70 1.47
C THR A 697 70.40 17.27 1.60
N ASN A 698 70.18 16.00 1.95
CA ASN A 698 68.87 15.34 2.23
C ASN A 698 68.36 15.55 3.67
N VAL A 699 67.05 15.32 3.92
CA VAL A 699 66.49 14.36 4.91
C VAL A 699 64.93 14.39 4.95
N ASN A 700 64.29 13.26 5.29
CA ASN A 700 62.83 13.13 5.52
C ASN A 700 62.42 13.49 6.97
N THR A 701 61.30 14.19 7.18
CA THR A 701 60.22 13.83 8.17
C THR A 701 58.99 14.75 8.14
N GLN A 702 57.81 14.13 7.94
CA GLN A 702 56.48 14.37 8.58
C GLN A 702 55.74 15.75 8.57
N MET A 703 54.41 15.62 8.72
CA MET A 703 53.32 16.61 8.88
C MET A 703 53.34 17.37 10.25
N PRO A 704 52.40 18.30 10.59
CA PRO A 704 51.19 18.80 9.89
C PRO A 704 51.08 20.37 9.83
N GLY A 705 49.93 20.91 9.38
CA GLY A 705 49.56 22.32 9.62
C GLY A 705 48.47 22.88 8.69
N LYS A 706 47.60 23.79 9.17
CA LYS A 706 46.50 24.39 8.37
C LYS A 706 46.05 25.75 8.95
N GLN A 707 45.48 26.61 8.09
CA GLN A 707 44.63 27.79 8.35
C GLN A 707 45.24 29.21 8.44
N ARG A 708 44.68 30.12 7.60
CA ARG A 708 44.24 31.52 7.88
C ARG A 708 45.34 32.59 8.17
N LEU A 709 45.15 33.92 7.96
CA LEU A 709 44.02 34.73 7.43
C LEU A 709 44.53 35.98 6.63
N PHE A 710 43.63 36.90 6.22
CA PHE A 710 43.78 38.18 5.45
C PHE A 710 44.83 39.21 6.01
N GLN A 711 45.20 40.34 5.36
CA GLN A 711 44.37 41.38 4.67
C GLN A 711 45.15 42.35 3.71
N LYS A 712 44.51 43.43 3.24
CA LYS A 712 44.92 44.38 2.17
C LYS A 712 45.52 45.71 2.70
N ASP A 713 46.11 46.56 1.84
CA ASP A 713 45.44 47.80 1.34
C ASP A 713 46.12 48.52 0.13
N ARG A 714 46.07 49.87 -0.03
CA ARG A 714 45.50 50.52 -1.24
C ARG A 714 46.03 51.95 -1.61
N LYS A 715 45.86 52.35 -2.90
CA LYS A 715 46.11 53.68 -3.57
C LYS A 715 47.58 53.94 -4.00
N THR A 716 47.91 54.63 -5.10
CA THR A 716 47.38 55.92 -5.68
C THR A 716 47.37 56.03 -7.23
N ASN A 717 46.51 56.93 -7.77
CA ASN A 717 46.59 57.85 -8.95
C ASN A 717 47.66 57.69 -10.08
N GLU A 718 47.42 58.03 -11.37
CA GLU A 718 46.21 58.50 -12.12
C GLU A 718 46.39 58.45 -13.69
N SER A 719 45.37 58.94 -14.42
CA SER A 719 45.33 59.52 -15.80
C SER A 719 45.29 58.68 -17.12
N HIS A 720 44.68 59.30 -18.15
CA HIS A 720 44.69 59.00 -19.61
C HIS A 720 43.68 57.99 -20.24
N VAL A 721 42.38 58.24 -20.04
CA VAL A 721 41.41 58.75 -21.06
C VAL A 721 41.50 58.27 -22.56
N TYR A 722 40.33 57.85 -23.08
CA TYR A 722 39.89 57.66 -24.49
C TYR A 722 40.68 56.73 -25.45
N ALA A 723 40.04 55.61 -25.82
CA ALA A 723 39.32 55.50 -27.10
C ALA A 723 38.29 54.36 -27.07
N VAL A 724 37.08 54.59 -27.60
CA VAL A 724 36.13 53.54 -27.98
C VAL A 724 36.08 53.52 -29.50
N ILE A 725 36.19 52.33 -30.10
CA ILE A 725 35.82 52.10 -31.49
C ILE A 725 34.74 51.03 -31.47
N ASP A 726 33.54 51.42 -31.91
CA ASP A 726 32.49 50.51 -32.34
C ASP A 726 32.69 50.27 -33.84
N ASP A 727 32.38 49.06 -34.32
CA ASP A 727 32.11 48.81 -35.74
C ASP A 727 31.54 47.39 -35.94
N ALA A 728 30.29 47.32 -36.36
CA ALA A 728 29.63 46.06 -36.69
C ALA A 728 29.89 45.68 -38.15
N MET A 729 30.42 44.48 -38.39
CA MET A 729 30.45 43.87 -39.74
C MET A 729 29.81 42.48 -39.73
N VAL A 730 28.61 42.39 -40.32
CA VAL A 730 27.90 41.15 -40.63
C VAL A 730 27.83 41.01 -42.14
N TYR A 731 28.26 39.88 -42.68
CA TYR A 731 28.18 39.60 -44.13
C TYR A 731 26.74 39.31 -44.55
N GLY A 732 25.98 40.35 -44.90
CA GLY A 732 24.61 40.27 -45.42
C GLY A 732 24.50 39.84 -46.89
N HIS A 733 25.20 38.75 -47.28
CA HIS A 733 25.25 38.25 -48.65
C HIS A 733 25.03 36.72 -48.65
N LEU A 734 24.33 36.19 -49.67
CA LEU A 734 23.60 34.90 -49.69
C LEU A 734 22.21 35.01 -49.03
N LEU A 735 21.17 35.51 -49.73
CA LEU A 735 20.30 34.80 -50.70
C LEU A 735 19.33 33.77 -50.05
N LYS A 736 18.04 33.68 -50.40
CA LYS A 736 17.09 34.57 -51.12
C LYS A 736 15.65 34.03 -50.95
N GLU A 737 14.63 34.84 -51.27
CA GLU A 737 13.27 34.41 -51.69
C GLU A 737 12.43 33.46 -50.78
N SER A 738 11.54 34.04 -49.97
CA SER A 738 10.10 33.65 -49.97
C SER A 738 9.24 34.83 -49.50
N ASN A 739 8.02 34.98 -50.03
CA ASN A 739 7.18 36.16 -49.80
C ASN A 739 6.35 36.05 -48.51
N GLY A 740 6.33 37.13 -47.72
CA GLY A 740 5.41 37.27 -46.57
C GLY A 740 5.65 38.59 -45.83
N SER A 741 4.67 39.49 -45.84
CA SER A 741 4.77 40.81 -45.20
C SER A 741 4.24 40.81 -43.77
N VAL A 742 5.03 41.32 -42.81
CA VAL A 742 4.60 42.17 -41.69
C VAL A 742 5.85 42.74 -41.02
N THR A 743 5.82 44.01 -40.66
CA THR A 743 6.93 44.72 -39.99
C THR A 743 6.84 44.57 -38.46
N PRO A 744 7.92 44.20 -37.76
CA PRO A 744 8.00 44.35 -36.31
C PRO A 744 8.38 45.80 -35.95
N GLU A 745 7.57 46.42 -35.10
CA GLU A 745 7.86 47.72 -34.49
C GLU A 745 8.75 47.50 -33.26
N VAL A 746 9.80 48.30 -33.09
CA VAL A 746 10.78 48.17 -31.99
C VAL A 746 10.70 49.40 -31.10
N ASP A 747 10.08 49.22 -29.94
CA ASP A 747 9.76 50.31 -29.02
C ASP A 747 11.01 50.84 -28.29
N VAL A 748 11.14 52.15 -28.16
CA VAL A 748 12.34 52.83 -27.62
C VAL A 748 12.05 53.40 -26.24
N TYR A 749 12.84 52.99 -25.26
CA TYR A 749 12.66 53.37 -23.85
C TYR A 749 12.82 54.89 -23.65
N GLN A 750 11.73 55.57 -23.25
CA GLN A 750 11.80 56.95 -22.77
C GLN A 750 12.21 57.01 -21.28
N PRO A 751 13.09 57.95 -20.87
CA PRO A 751 13.35 58.23 -19.47
C PRO A 751 12.13 58.81 -18.73
N PHE A 752 12.08 58.63 -17.41
CA PHE A 752 10.99 59.11 -16.56
C PHE A 752 11.33 60.46 -15.91
N ASP A 753 10.70 61.54 -16.39
CA ASP A 753 10.79 62.88 -15.80
C ASP A 753 9.69 63.10 -14.75
N GLY A 754 9.92 62.61 -13.52
CA GLY A 754 9.01 62.79 -12.39
C GLY A 754 9.75 62.89 -11.04
N PRO A 755 9.24 63.67 -10.06
CA PRO A 755 9.93 63.92 -8.81
C PRO A 755 9.96 62.65 -7.92
N MET A 756 11.16 62.21 -7.53
CA MET A 756 11.33 61.08 -6.62
C MET A 756 11.13 61.48 -5.15
N GLY A 757 10.13 60.88 -4.50
CA GLY A 757 9.96 60.95 -3.05
C GLY A 757 10.96 60.07 -2.29
N SER A 758 11.24 60.40 -1.03
CA SER A 758 12.33 59.82 -0.23
C SER A 758 12.03 58.51 0.51
N LEU A 759 10.94 57.80 0.19
CA LEU A 759 10.65 56.45 0.69
C LEU A 759 10.25 55.49 -0.45
N PRO A 760 10.69 54.21 -0.41
CA PRO A 760 10.31 53.20 -1.39
C PRO A 760 8.86 52.69 -1.16
N PRO A 761 8.11 52.37 -2.23
CA PRO A 761 6.77 51.81 -2.12
C PRO A 761 6.79 50.34 -1.65
N SER A 762 5.80 49.97 -0.83
CA SER A 762 5.57 48.59 -0.39
C SER A 762 4.76 47.78 -1.43
N PRO A 763 4.93 46.44 -1.49
CA PRO A 763 4.29 45.60 -2.51
C PRO A 763 2.78 45.39 -2.27
N PRO A 764 1.96 45.25 -3.33
CA PRO A 764 0.52 45.08 -3.22
C PRO A 764 0.09 43.65 -2.82
N PRO A 765 -1.07 43.48 -2.16
CA PRO A 765 -1.64 42.17 -1.84
C PRO A 765 -2.23 41.49 -3.09
N PHE A 766 -2.15 40.15 -3.14
CA PHE A 766 -2.71 39.36 -4.25
C PHE A 766 -4.21 39.06 -4.05
N SER A 767 -5.05 39.51 -4.99
CA SER A 767 -6.41 39.00 -5.14
C SER A 767 -6.80 38.91 -6.62
N PHE A 768 -7.10 37.69 -7.08
CA PHE A 768 -7.70 37.44 -8.40
C PHE A 768 -8.69 36.26 -8.31
N ARG A 769 -9.97 36.60 -8.11
CA ARG A 769 -11.09 35.76 -8.55
C ARG A 769 -11.72 36.49 -9.74
N LYS A 770 -12.00 35.78 -10.84
CA LYS A 770 -12.31 36.39 -12.13
C LYS A 770 -13.65 35.87 -12.66
N ASP A 771 -14.73 36.48 -12.18
CA ASP A 771 -16.09 36.13 -12.59
C ASP A 771 -16.41 36.68 -13.99
N ILE A 772 -17.13 35.89 -14.78
CA ILE A 772 -17.55 36.23 -16.15
C ILE A 772 -19.05 36.52 -16.14
N LYS A 773 -19.44 37.75 -16.50
CA LYS A 773 -20.85 38.10 -16.69
C LYS A 773 -21.34 37.75 -18.11
N ARG A 774 -22.52 37.15 -18.18
CA ARG A 774 -23.53 37.41 -19.23
C ARG A 774 -24.86 37.80 -18.55
N SER A 775 -25.78 38.36 -19.34
CA SER A 775 -26.74 39.37 -18.89
C SER A 775 -28.22 38.88 -18.96
N PRO A 776 -29.28 39.71 -18.85
CA PRO A 776 -30.19 39.59 -17.71
C PRO A 776 -31.68 39.47 -18.10
N ASN A 777 -32.55 39.38 -17.08
CA ASN A 777 -33.98 39.80 -17.00
C ASN A 777 -34.57 39.19 -15.68
N THR A 778 -35.55 39.73 -14.95
CA THR A 778 -36.19 41.06 -14.83
C THR A 778 -37.00 41.08 -13.51
N GLU A 779 -37.38 42.27 -13.01
CA GLU A 779 -38.35 42.57 -11.92
C GLU A 779 -37.92 42.44 -10.44
N GLU A 780 -38.45 43.38 -9.64
CA GLU A 780 -38.06 43.77 -8.27
C GLU A 780 -39.17 44.69 -7.66
N PRO A 781 -39.22 44.98 -6.34
CA PRO A 781 -38.83 44.19 -5.17
C PRO A 781 -40.07 43.53 -4.54
N PRO A 782 -40.93 44.12 -3.66
CA PRO A 782 -40.79 45.29 -2.76
C PRO A 782 -40.21 44.91 -1.37
N LEU A 783 -40.32 45.80 -0.37
CA LEU A 783 -39.83 45.64 1.01
C LEU A 783 -40.95 45.85 2.05
N LEU A 784 -40.78 45.27 3.24
CA LEU A 784 -41.09 45.92 4.53
C LEU A 784 -39.92 45.67 5.51
N ALA A 785 -39.80 46.49 6.54
CA ALA A 785 -38.51 46.81 7.17
C ALA A 785 -38.52 46.77 8.71
N GLU A 786 -37.30 46.92 9.28
CA GLU A 786 -36.99 47.37 10.66
C GLU A 786 -37.35 46.40 11.81
N THR A 787 -36.71 46.48 13.00
CA THR A 787 -35.74 47.47 13.55
C THR A 787 -34.69 46.80 14.47
N ASP A 788 -33.51 47.43 14.61
CA ASP A 788 -32.57 47.55 15.76
C ASP A 788 -32.18 46.35 16.69
N GLY A 789 -30.98 46.33 17.32
CA GLY A 789 -29.87 47.29 17.19
C GLY A 789 -28.66 47.06 18.14
N ASP A 790 -27.50 47.54 17.68
CA ASP A 790 -26.24 47.96 18.34
C ASP A 790 -25.24 47.03 19.10
N THR A 791 -24.07 46.80 18.45
CA THR A 791 -22.73 47.42 18.69
C THR A 791 -22.23 47.62 20.15
N TYR A 792 -21.01 47.26 20.61
CA TYR A 792 -19.71 47.89 20.29
C TYR A 792 -18.41 47.16 20.78
N THR A 793 -17.39 47.08 19.89
CA THR A 793 -15.90 47.25 20.00
C THR A 793 -14.98 46.71 21.14
N PHE A 794 -13.67 46.65 20.77
CA PHE A 794 -12.48 46.10 21.46
C PHE A 794 -11.78 46.98 22.51
N ALA A 795 -10.96 46.37 23.38
CA ALA A 795 -9.70 46.93 23.93
C ALA A 795 -8.70 45.83 24.37
N HIS A 796 -7.40 46.15 24.52
CA HIS A 796 -6.31 45.23 24.93
C HIS A 796 -5.90 45.36 26.41
N GLN A 797 -5.31 44.31 27.00
CA GLN A 797 -4.04 44.46 27.75
C GLN A 797 -3.21 43.16 27.89
N LYS A 798 -1.91 43.32 28.23
CA LYS A 798 -0.93 42.26 28.53
C LYS A 798 -0.93 41.88 30.01
N SER A 799 -0.30 40.76 30.38
CA SER A 799 0.28 40.58 31.72
C SER A 799 1.64 39.87 31.68
N GLY A 800 2.59 40.39 32.47
CA GLY A 800 3.44 39.64 33.40
C GLY A 800 4.40 38.56 32.90
N GLU A 801 5.70 38.85 33.04
CA GLU A 801 6.83 37.91 33.02
C GLU A 801 7.68 38.20 34.28
N LEU A 802 8.17 37.17 34.99
CA LEU A 802 9.26 37.27 35.98
C LEU A 802 9.81 35.91 36.41
N GLU A 803 11.01 35.95 36.98
CA GLU A 803 11.97 34.86 37.28
C GLU A 803 11.60 34.13 38.62
N ASP A 804 12.31 33.14 39.19
CA ASP A 804 13.70 32.66 39.01
C ASP A 804 13.87 31.17 39.43
N SER A 805 15.11 30.71 39.31
CA SER A 805 15.75 29.41 39.57
C SER A 805 15.71 28.91 41.03
N GLY A 806 15.87 27.57 41.21
CA GLY A 806 16.16 26.96 42.52
C GLY A 806 16.44 25.45 42.42
N ASP A 807 17.56 24.99 42.98
CA ASP A 807 18.03 23.58 42.98
C ASP A 807 17.90 22.95 44.38
N GLY A 808 17.84 21.62 44.49
CA GLY A 808 17.71 20.92 45.77
C GLY A 808 17.66 19.38 45.72
N ASN A 809 18.67 18.73 46.31
CA ASN A 809 18.71 17.28 46.57
C ASN A 809 18.14 16.93 47.96
N GLU A 810 17.48 15.77 48.11
CA GLU A 810 17.94 14.62 48.95
C GLU A 810 16.84 13.55 49.22
N LYS A 811 17.20 12.27 48.97
CA LYS A 811 17.02 11.03 49.77
C LYS A 811 15.71 10.59 50.49
N ASN A 812 15.61 9.25 50.56
CA ASN A 812 15.08 8.37 51.64
C ASN A 812 13.61 7.88 51.65
N ASN A 813 13.48 6.57 51.40
CA ASN A 813 12.98 5.49 52.30
C ASN A 813 11.80 5.71 53.28
N GLY A 814 10.96 4.66 53.40
CA GLY A 814 9.92 4.47 54.43
C GLY A 814 8.52 4.38 53.79
N ASP A 815 7.91 3.23 53.51
CA ASP A 815 7.64 1.99 54.29
C ASP A 815 6.37 2.05 55.18
N THR A 816 5.55 1.00 55.02
CA THR A 816 4.41 0.50 55.81
C THR A 816 3.69 1.44 56.81
N GLY A 817 2.40 1.72 56.52
CA GLY A 817 1.44 2.31 57.48
C GLY A 817 0.03 1.73 57.29
N MET A 818 -0.72 1.52 58.38
CA MET A 818 -1.88 0.61 58.40
C MET A 818 -3.15 1.24 59.01
N SER A 819 -4.30 1.04 58.33
CA SER A 819 -5.68 0.89 58.87
C SER A 819 -6.38 1.96 59.74
N LEU A 820 -7.71 2.00 59.56
CA LEU A 820 -8.79 2.28 60.53
C LEU A 820 -9.04 3.73 61.03
N LEU A 821 -10.21 4.25 60.60
CA LEU A 821 -11.34 4.79 61.39
C LEU A 821 -12.42 5.11 60.34
N GLU A 822 -13.51 4.34 60.19
CA GLU A 822 -14.67 4.24 61.10
C GLU A 822 -15.35 5.58 61.37
N ASN A 823 -16.56 5.73 60.82
CA ASN A 823 -17.67 6.36 61.53
C ASN A 823 -19.01 5.84 60.97
N LYS A 824 -20.01 5.76 61.84
CA LYS A 824 -21.39 5.41 61.49
C LYS A 824 -22.18 6.69 61.23
N GLU A 825 -23.25 6.58 60.46
CA GLU A 825 -24.57 7.01 60.96
C GLU A 825 -25.68 6.16 60.32
N GLN A 826 -26.88 6.17 60.90
CA GLN A 826 -27.86 5.10 60.74
C GLN A 826 -29.31 5.62 60.77
N ASP A 827 -30.15 5.02 59.90
CA ASP A 827 -31.62 4.93 59.87
C ASP A 827 -32.50 6.09 60.35
N SER A 828 -33.38 6.55 59.44
CA SER A 828 -34.76 6.95 59.76
C SER A 828 -35.70 6.56 58.61
N LEU A 829 -36.87 6.00 58.94
CA LEU A 829 -38.08 6.00 58.11
C LEU A 829 -38.87 7.31 58.43
N GLU A 830 -40.02 7.69 57.88
CA GLU A 830 -41.18 7.00 57.28
C GLU A 830 -41.84 7.81 56.13
N GLU A 831 -42.94 7.28 55.59
CA GLU A 831 -43.78 7.70 54.43
C GLU A 831 -43.23 7.43 53.00
#